data_AF-A0A3D4JCE5-F1
#
_entry.id   AF-A0A3D4JCE5-F1
#
_cell.length_a   1.000
_cell.length_b   1.000
_cell.length_c   1.000
_cell.angle_alpha   90.00
_cell.angle_beta   90.00
_cell.angle_gamma   90.00
#
_symmetry.space_group_name_H-M   'P 1'
#
loop_
_entity.id
_entity.type
_entity.pdbx_description
1 polymer ?
#
loop_
_entity_poly.entity_id
_entity_poly.type
_entity_poly.pdbx_seq_one_letter_code
_entity_poly.pdbx_strand_id
1 'polypeptide(L)'
;MQPNISAEVLSNEVIDLTKEKAEEKEISMENKQSHQEILDSILANLKSTNDADRKQAIEQLREINFSSPAIRSLLEKMSLQDSNNIVRKEALKALSLPSNQAVQKHLIANQLDRGIRFTILNEIKKWVSDGLLNEENAEVIQSRYDFDFISTPQPKVTSAPTPQKISQPEKVAEPERPAEPKAPAPTLLQTLTSEASIKVYLYLGAFFVIAAAAILGAVIEELRLPILILGTLLFGGLAIGIKKRLPQPSFALFIVFSFLLPITANSIELTLREILGYESFVTSIYWAVILLVMSAIWAFGTKIYDSRLFSITAYGAFVLALINIANVFDTEPEIYTLFGSIAAFGGLAGTWLIKKWKDTNFALPVFASSQLVQLIVLFASFSIFSIKVFDPSNSTLWYLVPFFVWLLASLYYVVSDKLYPFVLFAWATAVSLIPIPFFLAATLDLENVGSTILLLIWGIFLSVASEIFNRIESLRKYSFPFLLASFPSFVISLVTGFVYEAWLGMVASLAIAILFTALHIIRTRWWLWTLALVNFVIAYFAFFQLDFIQNLNIFIGYQILFIGLLFLLPDLFLKKDWNDTPEQRLPLRVFGILLSVSAVFVFLVENESSYAAICFAILTLFTATYSIVYQKSWLGYLPAIFLPITILYAIDYFNLNKFWLPIFTGLTFLYFIFGIAIRSKENWSFVFRNTALTLGTIISFIAFTESNQANGWFAFGIGLLFIAEMILRKNGLFEIGAPTFFSIAALLIMQDFEVNTISTQLLILSLIWILSDVLAHLFYKHPRPLNMIIRGIGGLIALSNYGFLFSESDLTATFGFLIYALLWLTVSLLYKNPTLFYAFTLTVPIFVIFLFRNFGFTKWIHPVILIALVYYAIGFALRSLNRFKGWDSTLLYSGLGLGVFVSIASPLIGGVDAAIPVAVAATLWAVEAFSKKNAWLAFPANGLYLMSYFILLNELNVQEIQFFSIGAALIGLIQHYLLTRSNSKSGAFVMGMLSQLVLLGTTYLEMINKNELSYFFLLFLQSLAVLIYGLVIRSRSLTFFPIGFVILGVITVVYSALKDVGAIFLIGCTGILLLGLGILAVLLRERIAKLGEKLSDWEA
;
A
#
# COMPACT_ATOMS: atom_id res chain seq x y z
N MET A 1 -76.11 34.94 30.36
CA MET A 1 -75.26 35.21 31.55
C MET A 1 -74.56 33.92 31.94
N GLN A 2 -73.36 34.01 32.52
CA GLN A 2 -72.57 32.86 33.01
C GLN A 2 -73.34 32.07 34.10
N PRO A 3 -73.04 30.78 34.32
CA PRO A 3 -72.09 30.43 35.39
C PRO A 3 -71.21 29.18 35.08
N ASN A 4 -70.78 28.47 36.13
CA ASN A 4 -69.55 27.68 36.27
C ASN A 4 -69.85 26.18 36.57
N ILE A 5 -68.83 25.30 36.43
CA ILE A 5 -68.65 23.97 37.09
C ILE A 5 -69.25 22.66 36.47
N SER A 6 -68.35 21.65 36.34
CA SER A 6 -68.49 20.17 36.46
C SER A 6 -68.84 19.24 35.27
N ALA A 7 -68.48 17.95 35.46
CA ALA A 7 -68.48 16.76 34.58
C ALA A 7 -67.40 16.79 33.46
N GLU A 8 -66.49 15.83 33.29
CA GLU A 8 -66.56 14.35 33.37
C GLU A 8 -67.37 13.73 32.21
N VAL A 9 -66.92 12.59 31.67
CA VAL A 9 -67.48 11.89 30.47
C VAL A 9 -67.08 12.46 29.08
N LEU A 10 -65.81 12.81 28.85
CA LEU A 10 -65.25 12.98 27.48
C LEU A 10 -63.84 12.40 27.27
N SER A 11 -63.31 11.65 28.24
CA SER A 11 -61.95 11.09 28.22
C SER A 11 -61.83 9.64 27.73
N ASN A 12 -62.94 8.95 27.43
CA ASN A 12 -62.93 7.49 27.23
C ASN A 12 -63.08 7.03 25.77
N GLU A 13 -63.41 7.92 24.81
CA GLU A 13 -63.70 7.53 23.42
C GLU A 13 -62.50 7.65 22.46
N VAL A 14 -61.34 8.10 22.96
CA VAL A 14 -60.07 8.17 22.20
C VAL A 14 -59.13 6.99 22.54
N ILE A 15 -59.51 6.16 23.52
CA ILE A 15 -58.64 5.12 24.10
C ILE A 15 -58.73 3.76 23.38
N ASP A 16 -59.84 3.43 22.70
CA ASP A 16 -59.98 2.12 22.02
C ASP A 16 -59.39 2.07 20.60
N LEU A 17 -59.47 3.15 19.81
CA LEU A 17 -58.91 3.20 18.45
C LEU A 17 -57.36 3.24 18.41
N THR A 18 -56.70 3.35 19.57
CA THR A 18 -55.25 3.17 19.70
C THR A 18 -54.84 1.81 20.26
N LYS A 19 -55.77 1.01 20.80
CA LYS A 19 -55.51 -0.38 21.21
C LYS A 19 -55.57 -1.36 20.05
N GLU A 20 -56.59 -1.27 19.19
CA GLU A 20 -56.75 -2.22 18.08
C GLU A 20 -55.58 -2.12 17.06
N LYS A 21 -54.97 -0.93 16.94
CA LYS A 21 -53.74 -0.70 16.15
C LYS A 21 -52.42 -0.93 16.90
N ALA A 22 -52.47 -1.21 18.20
CA ALA A 22 -51.34 -1.74 18.96
C ALA A 22 -51.32 -3.27 18.88
N GLU A 23 -52.48 -3.93 19.04
CA GLU A 23 -52.58 -5.40 19.09
C GLU A 23 -52.33 -6.06 17.71
N GLU A 24 -52.77 -5.48 16.58
CA GLU A 24 -52.34 -5.96 15.24
C GLU A 24 -50.83 -5.75 14.95
N LYS A 25 -50.16 -4.92 15.74
CA LYS A 25 -48.70 -4.72 15.65
C LYS A 25 -47.91 -5.58 16.64
N GLU A 26 -48.55 -6.11 17.68
CA GLU A 26 -47.95 -7.08 18.60
C GLU A 26 -48.04 -8.52 18.09
N ILE A 27 -48.99 -8.86 17.22
CA ILE A 27 -49.12 -10.22 16.64
C ILE A 27 -48.20 -10.42 15.39
N SER A 28 -47.49 -9.39 14.93
CA SER A 28 -46.45 -9.50 13.89
C SER A 28 -45.03 -9.20 14.39
N MET A 29 -44.85 -8.89 15.68
CA MET A 29 -43.54 -8.77 16.32
C MET A 29 -43.10 -10.08 17.00
N GLU A 30 -42.95 -11.13 16.19
CA GLU A 30 -42.16 -12.30 16.59
C GLU A 30 -40.66 -11.92 16.61
N ASN A 31 -40.28 -11.29 17.72
CA ASN A 31 -38.94 -11.12 18.27
C ASN A 31 -37.79 -10.79 17.28
N LYS A 32 -37.67 -9.51 16.92
CA LYS A 32 -36.42 -8.93 16.37
C LYS A 32 -35.92 -7.78 17.23
N GLN A 33 -35.40 -8.11 18.40
CA GLN A 33 -34.51 -7.22 19.15
C GLN A 33 -33.34 -6.77 18.27
N SER A 34 -32.90 -5.51 18.41
CA SER A 34 -31.70 -5.04 17.71
C SER A 34 -30.48 -5.80 18.22
N HIS A 35 -29.55 -6.17 17.33
CA HIS A 35 -28.28 -6.80 17.73
C HIS A 35 -27.55 -5.97 18.79
N GLN A 36 -27.72 -4.65 18.80
CA GLN A 36 -27.09 -3.77 19.78
C GLN A 36 -27.75 -3.86 21.17
N GLU A 37 -29.07 -3.97 21.26
CA GLU A 37 -29.80 -4.15 22.54
C GLU A 37 -29.48 -5.50 23.20
N ILE A 38 -29.31 -6.55 22.37
CA ILE A 38 -28.84 -7.86 22.82
C ILE A 38 -27.41 -7.77 23.38
N LEU A 39 -26.50 -7.06 22.69
CA LEU A 39 -25.13 -6.87 23.18
C LEU A 39 -25.05 -6.01 24.45
N ASP A 40 -25.86 -4.96 24.55
CA ASP A 40 -25.88 -4.07 25.70
C ASP A 40 -26.47 -4.75 26.96
N SER A 41 -27.50 -5.58 26.79
CA SER A 41 -28.05 -6.40 27.88
C SER A 41 -27.07 -7.50 28.35
N ILE A 42 -26.42 -8.22 27.43
CA ILE A 42 -25.34 -9.16 27.76
C ILE A 42 -24.19 -8.46 28.49
N LEU A 43 -23.77 -7.27 28.02
CA LEU A 43 -22.70 -6.48 28.63
C LEU A 43 -23.10 -5.93 30.02
N ALA A 44 -24.37 -5.62 30.26
CA ALA A 44 -24.87 -5.28 31.59
C ALA A 44 -24.82 -6.51 32.53
N ASN A 45 -25.30 -7.67 32.08
CA ASN A 45 -25.32 -8.90 32.87
C ASN A 45 -23.90 -9.41 33.21
N LEU A 46 -22.93 -9.31 32.28
CA LEU A 46 -21.52 -9.60 32.54
C LEU A 46 -20.86 -8.67 33.58
N LYS A 47 -21.39 -7.46 33.75
CA LYS A 47 -20.92 -6.48 34.78
C LYS A 47 -21.62 -6.65 36.14
N SER A 48 -22.64 -7.49 36.24
CA SER A 48 -23.34 -7.72 37.49
C SER A 48 -22.42 -8.34 38.55
N THR A 49 -22.75 -8.17 39.83
CA THR A 49 -22.03 -8.78 40.96
C THR A 49 -22.48 -10.21 41.26
N ASN A 50 -23.46 -10.74 40.52
CA ASN A 50 -24.03 -12.07 40.72
C ASN A 50 -23.38 -13.09 39.77
N ASP A 51 -22.92 -14.22 40.31
CA ASP A 51 -22.25 -15.26 39.51
C ASP A 51 -23.22 -16.00 38.58
N ALA A 52 -24.51 -16.08 38.94
CA ALA A 52 -25.53 -16.72 38.10
C ALA A 52 -25.78 -15.90 36.82
N ASP A 53 -26.01 -14.59 36.97
CA ASP A 53 -26.31 -13.68 35.86
C ASP A 53 -25.10 -13.54 34.91
N ARG A 54 -23.89 -13.50 35.47
CA ARG A 54 -22.64 -13.52 34.68
C ARG A 54 -22.46 -14.81 33.90
N LYS A 55 -22.77 -15.97 34.51
CA LYS A 55 -22.72 -17.26 33.81
C LYS A 55 -23.78 -17.33 32.69
N GLN A 56 -25.00 -16.89 32.96
CA GLN A 56 -26.08 -16.85 31.97
C GLN A 56 -25.72 -15.95 30.78
N ALA A 57 -25.07 -14.81 31.00
CA ALA A 57 -24.59 -13.95 29.92
C ALA A 57 -23.46 -14.57 29.08
N ILE A 58 -22.58 -15.37 29.71
CA ILE A 58 -21.56 -16.18 29.00
C ILE A 58 -22.21 -17.30 28.17
N GLU A 59 -23.32 -17.86 28.64
CA GLU A 59 -24.09 -18.89 27.94
C GLU A 59 -24.83 -18.30 26.73
N GLN A 60 -25.51 -17.16 26.90
CA GLN A 60 -26.12 -16.37 25.81
C GLN A 60 -25.12 -15.97 24.72
N LEU A 61 -23.86 -15.68 25.08
CA LEU A 61 -22.79 -15.40 24.11
C LEU A 61 -22.46 -16.58 23.18
N ARG A 62 -22.83 -17.82 23.54
CA ARG A 62 -22.67 -19.02 22.68
C ARG A 62 -23.77 -19.16 21.66
N GLU A 63 -24.94 -18.60 21.93
CA GLU A 63 -26.12 -18.66 21.07
C GLU A 63 -26.10 -17.58 19.97
N ILE A 64 -25.34 -16.50 20.17
CA ILE A 64 -25.24 -15.38 19.22
C ILE A 64 -23.97 -15.39 18.35
N ASN A 65 -24.15 -15.09 17.07
CA ASN A 65 -23.08 -15.08 16.06
C ASN A 65 -22.32 -13.74 15.96
N PHE A 66 -22.56 -12.79 16.86
CA PHE A 66 -21.98 -11.44 16.85
C PHE A 66 -21.52 -11.04 18.27
N SER A 67 -20.55 -10.13 18.37
CA SER A 67 -20.01 -9.63 19.64
C SER A 67 -19.44 -8.22 19.49
N SER A 68 -19.03 -7.58 20.59
CA SER A 68 -18.44 -6.24 20.62
C SER A 68 -17.04 -6.22 21.27
N PRO A 69 -16.18 -5.22 20.94
CA PRO A 69 -14.88 -5.04 21.61
C PRO A 69 -15.00 -4.88 23.13
N ALA A 70 -16.08 -4.27 23.61
CA ALA A 70 -16.31 -4.03 25.03
C ALA A 70 -16.65 -5.33 25.78
N ILE A 71 -17.44 -6.21 25.19
CA ILE A 71 -17.71 -7.55 25.73
C ILE A 71 -16.42 -8.37 25.78
N ARG A 72 -15.66 -8.42 24.67
CA ARG A 72 -14.39 -9.18 24.63
C ARG A 72 -13.40 -8.68 25.70
N SER A 73 -13.22 -7.37 25.83
CA SER A 73 -12.32 -6.78 26.85
C SER A 73 -12.76 -7.12 28.28
N LEU A 74 -14.07 -7.15 28.54
CA LEU A 74 -14.61 -7.55 29.83
C LEU A 74 -14.37 -9.04 30.13
N LEU A 75 -14.56 -9.92 29.13
CA LEU A 75 -14.27 -11.36 29.23
C LEU A 75 -12.76 -11.60 29.48
N GLU A 76 -11.87 -10.87 28.81
CA GLU A 76 -10.42 -10.93 29.07
C GLU A 76 -10.11 -10.53 30.52
N LYS A 77 -10.75 -9.48 31.05
CA LYS A 77 -10.60 -9.10 32.46
C LYS A 77 -11.13 -10.17 33.42
N MET A 78 -12.29 -10.75 33.14
CA MET A 78 -12.89 -11.82 33.97
C MET A 78 -12.04 -13.09 33.96
N SER A 79 -11.52 -13.50 32.80
CA SER A 79 -10.63 -14.66 32.68
C SER A 79 -9.30 -14.53 33.43
N LEU A 80 -8.86 -13.29 33.74
CA LEU A 80 -7.62 -13.02 34.47
C LEU A 80 -7.84 -12.66 35.96
N GLN A 81 -8.96 -12.04 36.30
CA GLN A 81 -9.14 -11.35 37.60
C GLN A 81 -10.38 -11.76 38.39
N ASP A 82 -11.30 -12.58 37.84
CA ASP A 82 -12.50 -12.97 38.58
C ASP A 82 -12.19 -13.91 39.74
N SER A 83 -12.84 -13.68 40.88
CA SER A 83 -12.70 -14.49 42.09
C SER A 83 -13.33 -15.89 41.96
N ASN A 84 -14.32 -16.07 41.08
CA ASN A 84 -14.97 -17.35 40.85
C ASN A 84 -14.26 -18.13 39.71
N ASN A 85 -13.63 -19.25 40.06
CA ASN A 85 -12.91 -20.14 39.14
C ASN A 85 -13.81 -20.69 38.00
N ILE A 86 -15.10 -20.92 38.27
CA ILE A 86 -16.05 -21.41 37.25
C ILE A 86 -16.32 -20.30 36.22
N VAL A 87 -16.61 -19.08 36.68
CA VAL A 87 -16.81 -17.91 35.81
C VAL A 87 -15.54 -17.60 35.00
N ARG A 88 -14.37 -17.69 35.64
CA ARG A 88 -13.05 -17.51 34.98
C ARG A 88 -12.86 -18.47 33.81
N LYS A 89 -13.12 -19.78 34.01
CA LYS A 89 -12.97 -20.81 32.97
C LYS A 89 -14.00 -20.70 31.86
N GLU A 90 -15.24 -20.36 32.16
CA GLU A 90 -16.26 -20.16 31.13
C GLU A 90 -16.03 -18.86 30.32
N ALA A 91 -15.53 -17.79 30.96
CA ALA A 91 -15.11 -16.57 30.27
C ALA A 91 -13.93 -16.81 29.32
N LEU A 92 -12.93 -17.61 29.74
CA LEU A 92 -11.81 -18.02 28.89
C LEU A 92 -12.30 -18.81 27.66
N LYS A 93 -13.20 -19.79 27.84
CA LYS A 93 -13.85 -20.47 26.71
C LYS A 93 -14.59 -19.48 25.80
N ALA A 94 -15.29 -18.48 26.36
CA ALA A 94 -16.02 -17.50 25.56
C ALA A 94 -15.11 -16.64 24.65
N LEU A 95 -13.85 -16.38 25.03
CA LEU A 95 -12.89 -15.66 24.18
C LEU A 95 -12.55 -16.40 22.87
N SER A 96 -12.65 -17.74 22.89
CA SER A 96 -12.44 -18.62 21.72
C SER A 96 -13.66 -18.73 20.80
N LEU A 97 -14.81 -18.11 21.13
CA LEU A 97 -15.99 -18.14 20.27
C LEU A 97 -15.72 -17.40 18.93
N PRO A 98 -16.23 -17.91 17.79
CA PRO A 98 -15.99 -17.30 16.48
C PRO A 98 -16.40 -15.82 16.40
N SER A 99 -17.46 -15.42 17.10
CA SER A 99 -17.93 -14.04 17.22
C SER A 99 -16.90 -13.13 17.91
N ASN A 100 -16.30 -13.60 19.02
CA ASN A 100 -15.24 -12.89 19.74
C ASN A 100 -13.89 -12.92 18.99
N GLN A 101 -13.59 -13.99 18.25
CA GLN A 101 -12.41 -14.09 17.40
C GLN A 101 -12.50 -13.16 16.17
N ALA A 102 -13.69 -13.01 15.57
CA ALA A 102 -13.91 -12.10 14.45
C ALA A 102 -13.68 -10.63 14.85
N VAL A 103 -14.15 -10.22 16.04
CA VAL A 103 -13.86 -8.89 16.62
C VAL A 103 -12.35 -8.70 16.80
N GLN A 104 -11.65 -9.69 17.36
CA GLN A 104 -10.20 -9.63 17.57
C GLN A 104 -9.41 -9.55 16.26
N LYS A 105 -9.84 -10.31 15.26
CA LYS A 105 -9.28 -10.28 13.90
C LYS A 105 -9.40 -8.88 13.29
N HIS A 106 -10.55 -8.22 13.43
CA HIS A 106 -10.74 -6.84 12.94
C HIS A 106 -9.87 -5.83 13.69
N LEU A 107 -9.64 -6.00 14.99
CA LEU A 107 -8.80 -5.13 15.80
C LEU A 107 -7.30 -5.28 15.48
N ILE A 108 -6.82 -6.52 15.33
CA ILE A 108 -5.37 -6.81 15.20
C ILE A 108 -4.89 -6.96 13.75
N ALA A 109 -5.70 -7.44 12.80
CA ALA A 109 -5.24 -7.62 11.42
C ALA A 109 -4.87 -6.28 10.73
N ASN A 110 -5.40 -5.15 11.21
CA ASN A 110 -5.03 -3.82 10.75
C ASN A 110 -3.72 -3.28 11.38
N GLN A 111 -3.11 -4.02 12.32
CA GLN A 111 -1.93 -3.58 13.08
C GLN A 111 -0.74 -4.55 13.05
N LEU A 112 -0.98 -5.86 12.96
CA LEU A 112 0.07 -6.89 13.06
C LEU A 112 -0.11 -8.02 12.04
N ASP A 113 0.89 -8.17 11.16
CA ASP A 113 0.94 -9.27 10.20
C ASP A 113 1.04 -10.66 10.88
N ARG A 114 0.55 -11.68 10.17
CA ARG A 114 0.54 -13.09 10.61
C ARG A 114 1.91 -13.61 11.00
N GLY A 115 2.99 -13.19 10.31
CA GLY A 115 4.35 -13.59 10.65
C GLY A 115 4.81 -13.07 12.02
N ILE A 116 4.48 -11.82 12.33
CA ILE A 116 4.81 -11.20 13.63
C ILE A 116 4.00 -11.88 14.75
N ARG A 117 2.72 -12.16 14.52
CA ARG A 117 1.85 -12.87 15.48
C ARG A 117 2.35 -14.28 15.80
N PHE A 118 2.87 -15.01 14.80
CA PHE A 118 3.50 -16.31 15.03
C PHE A 118 4.75 -16.23 15.92
N THR A 119 5.60 -15.21 15.72
CA THR A 119 6.77 -14.96 16.58
C THR A 119 6.35 -14.63 18.02
N ILE A 120 5.32 -13.79 18.20
CA ILE A 120 4.75 -13.48 19.52
C ILE A 120 4.21 -14.74 20.22
N LEU A 121 3.49 -15.61 19.51
CA LEU A 121 2.98 -16.88 20.07
C LEU A 121 4.10 -17.83 20.52
N ASN A 122 5.23 -17.87 19.79
CA ASN A 122 6.40 -18.67 20.20
C ASN A 122 7.11 -18.07 21.42
N GLU A 123 7.22 -16.75 21.50
CA GLU A 123 7.85 -16.09 22.65
C GLU A 123 6.96 -16.18 23.90
N ILE A 124 5.63 -16.14 23.78
CA ILE A 124 4.70 -16.42 24.89
C ILE A 124 4.88 -17.87 25.42
N LYS A 125 4.99 -18.86 24.53
CA LYS A 125 5.26 -20.26 24.93
C LYS A 125 6.59 -20.39 25.68
N LYS A 126 7.59 -19.62 25.26
CA LYS A 126 8.89 -19.55 25.95
C LYS A 126 8.79 -18.85 27.31
N TRP A 127 7.99 -17.80 27.47
CA TRP A 127 7.75 -17.18 28.78
C TRP A 127 7.03 -18.12 29.76
N VAL A 128 6.21 -19.05 29.26
CA VAL A 128 5.64 -20.13 30.09
C VAL A 128 6.73 -21.14 30.49
N SER A 129 7.55 -21.63 29.54
CA SER A 129 8.64 -22.57 29.88
C SER A 129 9.69 -21.99 30.81
N ASP A 130 9.92 -20.67 30.73
CA ASP A 130 10.88 -19.93 31.55
C ASP A 130 10.27 -19.52 32.91
N GLY A 131 9.02 -19.89 33.20
CA GLY A 131 8.33 -19.59 34.47
C GLY A 131 7.95 -18.12 34.68
N LEU A 132 8.07 -17.29 33.64
CA LEU A 132 7.77 -15.85 33.65
C LEU A 132 6.27 -15.54 33.51
N LEU A 133 5.48 -16.51 33.02
CA LEU A 133 4.05 -16.37 32.76
C LEU A 133 3.29 -17.61 33.22
N ASN A 134 2.25 -17.43 34.04
CA ASN A 134 1.34 -18.50 34.45
C ASN A 134 0.53 -19.03 33.25
N GLU A 135 0.28 -20.34 33.19
CA GLU A 135 -0.43 -20.99 32.07
C GLU A 135 -1.81 -20.38 31.80
N GLU A 136 -2.62 -20.13 32.84
CA GLU A 136 -3.94 -19.48 32.70
C GLU A 136 -3.84 -18.09 32.04
N ASN A 137 -2.82 -17.30 32.41
CA ASN A 137 -2.59 -15.98 31.84
C ASN A 137 -2.04 -16.07 30.41
N ALA A 138 -1.23 -17.10 30.13
CA ALA A 138 -0.68 -17.36 28.81
C ALA A 138 -1.76 -17.74 27.80
N GLU A 139 -2.75 -18.53 28.20
CA GLU A 139 -3.87 -18.94 27.35
C GLU A 139 -4.73 -17.73 26.93
N VAL A 140 -5.05 -16.83 27.87
CA VAL A 140 -5.75 -15.57 27.57
C VAL A 140 -4.95 -14.68 26.61
N ILE A 141 -3.63 -14.56 26.78
CA ILE A 141 -2.79 -13.76 25.89
C ILE A 141 -2.62 -14.43 24.51
N GLN A 142 -2.52 -15.77 24.45
CA GLN A 142 -2.48 -16.53 23.19
C GLN A 142 -3.78 -16.31 22.38
N SER A 143 -4.95 -16.31 23.04
CA SER A 143 -6.28 -16.07 22.43
C SER A 143 -6.42 -14.75 21.65
N ARG A 144 -5.48 -13.81 21.86
CA ARG A 144 -5.43 -12.53 21.15
C ARG A 144 -4.76 -12.65 19.78
N TYR A 145 -3.93 -13.66 19.56
CA TYR A 145 -3.05 -13.80 18.39
C TYR A 145 -3.28 -15.08 17.58
N ASP A 146 -3.88 -16.12 18.18
CA ASP A 146 -4.07 -17.47 17.61
C ASP A 146 -5.36 -17.68 16.78
N PHE A 147 -6.20 -16.64 16.66
CA PHE A 147 -7.56 -16.69 16.09
C PHE A 147 -7.66 -17.15 14.62
N ASP A 148 -6.55 -17.25 13.88
CA ASP A 148 -6.43 -17.76 12.51
C ASP A 148 -5.36 -18.87 12.38
N PHE A 149 -4.96 -19.45 13.52
CA PHE A 149 -4.09 -20.63 13.64
C PHE A 149 -4.86 -21.86 14.16
N ILE A 150 -5.98 -21.66 14.87
CA ILE A 150 -6.86 -22.73 15.36
C ILE A 150 -8.09 -22.86 14.46
N SER A 151 -8.14 -23.91 13.64
CA SER A 151 -9.29 -24.22 12.79
C SER A 151 -10.16 -25.32 13.41
N THR A 152 -11.33 -24.95 13.92
CA THR A 152 -12.45 -25.89 14.18
C THR A 152 -13.13 -26.30 12.86
N PRO A 153 -13.75 -27.49 12.78
CA PRO A 153 -13.86 -28.24 11.53
C PRO A 153 -15.06 -27.86 10.65
N GLN A 154 -14.82 -27.81 9.34
CA GLN A 154 -15.85 -27.92 8.29
C GLN A 154 -15.36 -28.81 7.14
N PRO A 155 -16.24 -29.32 6.24
CA PRO A 155 -16.18 -30.71 5.80
C PRO A 155 -15.04 -31.08 4.83
N LYS A 156 -14.77 -32.39 4.80
CA LYS A 156 -13.89 -33.07 3.84
C LYS A 156 -14.03 -32.54 2.40
N VAL A 157 -12.97 -31.93 1.87
CA VAL A 157 -12.48 -32.24 0.52
C VAL A 157 -10.96 -32.40 0.59
N THR A 158 -10.47 -33.53 0.09
CA THR A 158 -9.10 -33.99 0.23
C THR A 158 -8.18 -33.39 -0.84
N SER A 159 -7.06 -32.81 -0.44
CA SER A 159 -5.83 -32.83 -1.25
C SER A 159 -4.62 -32.99 -0.33
N ALA A 160 -3.85 -34.07 -0.56
CA ALA A 160 -2.70 -34.43 0.27
C ALA A 160 -1.39 -33.79 -0.26
N PRO A 161 -0.36 -33.61 0.59
CA PRO A 161 0.76 -32.73 0.29
C PRO A 161 2.06 -33.46 -0.12
N THR A 162 2.98 -32.72 -0.75
CA THR A 162 4.41 -33.06 -0.83
C THR A 162 5.18 -32.20 0.20
N PRO A 163 6.11 -32.76 1.00
CA PRO A 163 6.54 -32.10 2.25
C PRO A 163 7.85 -31.30 2.15
N GLN A 164 7.94 -30.20 2.91
CA GLN A 164 9.21 -29.68 3.42
C GLN A 164 9.14 -29.46 4.94
N LYS A 165 10.22 -29.88 5.61
CA LYS A 165 10.46 -29.86 7.06
C LYS A 165 10.39 -28.44 7.65
N ILE A 166 10.00 -28.35 8.93
CA ILE A 166 10.90 -27.94 10.03
C ILE A 166 10.33 -28.39 11.40
N SER A 167 11.19 -29.12 12.12
CA SER A 167 11.34 -29.28 13.59
C SER A 167 10.15 -29.11 14.55
N GLN A 168 9.85 -30.19 15.30
CA GLN A 168 9.29 -30.14 16.66
C GLN A 168 10.31 -30.70 17.69
N PRO A 169 10.17 -30.39 19.00
CA PRO A 169 11.21 -30.60 20.00
C PRO A 169 11.21 -32.01 20.67
N GLU A 170 12.20 -32.20 21.54
CA GLU A 170 12.50 -33.42 22.32
C GLU A 170 11.28 -34.00 23.05
N LYS A 171 11.11 -35.33 22.95
CA LYS A 171 10.05 -36.09 23.62
C LYS A 171 10.67 -37.07 24.62
N VAL A 172 10.13 -37.09 25.84
CA VAL A 172 10.51 -38.06 26.89
C VAL A 172 10.23 -39.49 26.42
N ALA A 173 11.08 -40.43 26.82
CA ALA A 173 11.01 -41.82 26.40
C ALA A 173 9.85 -42.58 27.06
N GLU A 174 9.02 -43.22 26.24
CA GLU A 174 8.01 -44.20 26.64
C GLU A 174 8.02 -45.32 25.57
N PRO A 175 7.75 -46.61 25.89
CA PRO A 175 8.22 -47.73 25.07
C PRO A 175 7.58 -47.83 23.67
N GLU A 176 8.35 -48.35 22.71
CA GLU A 176 7.89 -48.59 21.34
C GLU A 176 6.67 -49.52 21.29
N ARG A 177 5.53 -49.00 20.80
CA ARG A 177 4.48 -49.84 20.23
C ARG A 177 4.82 -50.18 18.78
N PRO A 178 4.55 -51.40 18.29
CA PRO A 178 4.69 -51.74 16.88
C PRO A 178 3.84 -50.83 15.99
N ALA A 179 4.35 -50.47 14.82
CA ALA A 179 3.66 -49.59 13.89
C ALA A 179 2.42 -50.24 13.26
N GLU A 180 1.30 -49.52 13.19
CA GLU A 180 0.11 -49.94 12.44
C GLU A 180 0.37 -49.97 10.92
N PRO A 181 -0.26 -50.90 10.17
CA PRO A 181 -0.11 -50.96 8.72
C PRO A 181 -0.73 -49.74 8.04
N LYS A 182 -0.03 -49.14 7.07
CA LYS A 182 -0.62 -48.12 6.20
C LYS A 182 -1.75 -48.73 5.37
N ALA A 183 -2.89 -48.03 5.28
CA ALA A 183 -3.94 -48.35 4.34
C ALA A 183 -3.39 -48.39 2.89
N PRO A 184 -3.81 -49.35 2.05
CA PRO A 184 -3.28 -49.51 0.70
C PRO A 184 -3.62 -48.31 -0.18
N ALA A 185 -2.66 -47.92 -1.03
CA ALA A 185 -2.89 -46.89 -2.04
C ALA A 185 -3.96 -47.35 -3.06
N PRO A 186 -4.78 -46.43 -3.61
CA PRO A 186 -5.78 -46.78 -4.61
C PRO A 186 -5.09 -47.43 -5.82
N THR A 187 -5.66 -48.54 -6.29
CA THR A 187 -5.02 -49.31 -7.36
C THR A 187 -5.00 -48.52 -8.67
N LEU A 188 -4.06 -48.88 -9.56
CA LEU A 188 -3.90 -48.25 -10.88
C LEU A 188 -5.23 -48.29 -11.67
N LEU A 189 -5.94 -49.43 -11.61
CA LEU A 189 -7.26 -49.61 -12.21
C LEU A 189 -8.32 -48.63 -11.64
N GLN A 190 -8.33 -48.43 -10.32
CA GLN A 190 -9.27 -47.56 -9.60
C GLN A 190 -8.99 -46.06 -9.89
N THR A 191 -7.73 -45.72 -10.17
CA THR A 191 -7.32 -44.37 -10.58
C THR A 191 -7.67 -44.09 -12.04
N LEU A 192 -7.45 -45.07 -12.94
CA LEU A 192 -7.77 -44.95 -14.38
C LEU A 192 -9.28 -44.96 -14.66
N THR A 193 -10.08 -45.68 -13.88
CA THR A 193 -11.55 -45.70 -13.97
C THR A 193 -12.23 -44.64 -13.10
N SER A 194 -11.47 -43.74 -12.48
CA SER A 194 -12.02 -42.62 -11.70
C SER A 194 -12.78 -41.64 -12.59
N GLU A 195 -13.79 -40.97 -12.01
CA GLU A 195 -14.62 -40.03 -12.76
C GLU A 195 -13.85 -38.82 -13.32
N ALA A 196 -12.78 -38.41 -12.64
CA ALA A 196 -11.88 -37.37 -13.12
C ALA A 196 -11.12 -37.84 -14.36
N SER A 197 -10.48 -39.02 -14.29
CA SER A 197 -9.75 -39.62 -15.42
C SER A 197 -10.65 -39.84 -16.64
N ILE A 198 -11.87 -40.37 -16.44
CA ILE A 198 -12.88 -40.54 -17.50
C ILE A 198 -13.20 -39.21 -18.19
N LYS A 199 -13.46 -38.13 -17.44
CA LYS A 199 -13.76 -36.81 -18.01
C LYS A 199 -12.55 -36.24 -18.75
N VAL A 200 -11.35 -36.39 -18.20
CA VAL A 200 -10.10 -35.97 -18.86
C VAL A 200 -9.92 -36.70 -20.20
N TYR A 201 -10.06 -38.04 -20.25
CA TYR A 201 -9.92 -38.80 -21.48
C TYR A 201 -10.97 -38.43 -22.54
N LEU A 202 -12.23 -38.25 -22.14
CA LEU A 202 -13.32 -37.86 -23.06
C LEU A 202 -13.15 -36.43 -23.60
N TYR A 203 -12.77 -35.45 -22.77
CA TYR A 203 -12.64 -34.06 -23.22
C TYR A 203 -11.30 -33.78 -23.93
N LEU A 204 -10.20 -34.35 -23.46
CA LEU A 204 -8.89 -34.22 -24.12
C LEU A 204 -8.87 -34.98 -25.47
N GLY A 205 -9.52 -36.14 -25.52
CA GLY A 205 -9.73 -36.87 -26.77
C GLY A 205 -10.59 -36.08 -27.77
N ALA A 206 -11.72 -35.51 -27.32
CA ALA A 206 -12.56 -34.66 -28.16
C ALA A 206 -11.79 -33.43 -28.68
N PHE A 207 -10.99 -32.78 -27.83
CA PHE A 207 -10.14 -31.65 -28.22
C PHE A 207 -9.12 -32.03 -29.30
N PHE A 208 -8.36 -33.13 -29.12
CA PHE A 208 -7.38 -33.56 -30.11
C PHE A 208 -8.02 -34.01 -31.43
N VAL A 209 -9.22 -34.59 -31.41
CA VAL A 209 -9.99 -34.90 -32.63
C VAL A 209 -10.43 -33.63 -33.35
N ILE A 210 -10.94 -32.63 -32.63
CA ILE A 210 -11.33 -31.33 -33.22
C ILE A 210 -10.09 -30.59 -33.77
N ALA A 211 -8.99 -30.57 -33.03
CA ALA A 211 -7.74 -29.93 -33.46
C ALA A 211 -7.13 -30.63 -34.68
N ALA A 212 -7.11 -31.96 -34.71
CA ALA A 212 -6.68 -32.73 -35.88
C ALA A 212 -7.61 -32.50 -37.09
N ALA A 213 -8.93 -32.43 -36.88
CA ALA A 213 -9.90 -32.14 -37.94
C ALA A 213 -9.77 -30.70 -38.49
N ALA A 214 -9.46 -29.72 -37.64
CA ALA A 214 -9.20 -28.35 -38.07
C ALA A 214 -7.88 -28.21 -38.86
N ILE A 215 -6.80 -28.84 -38.37
CA ILE A 215 -5.52 -28.88 -39.09
C ILE A 215 -5.68 -29.62 -40.42
N LEU A 216 -6.34 -30.77 -40.44
CA LEU A 216 -6.57 -31.56 -41.65
C LEU A 216 -7.48 -30.84 -42.65
N GLY A 217 -8.52 -30.15 -42.19
CA GLY A 217 -9.40 -29.33 -43.02
C GLY A 217 -8.71 -28.12 -43.66
N ALA A 218 -7.61 -27.64 -43.07
CA ALA A 218 -6.79 -26.54 -43.59
C ALA A 218 -5.58 -27.00 -44.43
N VAL A 219 -5.06 -28.21 -44.20
CA VAL A 219 -3.78 -28.69 -44.80
C VAL A 219 -3.97 -29.73 -45.90
N ILE A 220 -5.09 -30.47 -45.94
CA ILE A 220 -5.31 -31.57 -46.90
C ILE A 220 -6.58 -31.32 -47.71
N GLU A 221 -6.40 -30.83 -48.93
CA GLU A 221 -7.46 -30.23 -49.74
C GLU A 221 -8.43 -31.26 -50.37
N GLU A 222 -7.92 -32.40 -50.83
CA GLU A 222 -8.70 -33.42 -51.57
C GLU A 222 -9.55 -34.35 -50.67
N LEU A 223 -9.08 -34.64 -49.45
CA LEU A 223 -9.69 -35.65 -48.56
C LEU A 223 -10.60 -35.07 -47.47
N ARG A 224 -10.63 -33.74 -47.30
CA ARG A 224 -11.35 -33.07 -46.20
C ARG A 224 -12.85 -33.37 -46.16
N LEU A 225 -13.55 -33.23 -47.29
CA LEU A 225 -15.01 -33.15 -47.30
C LEU A 225 -15.71 -34.49 -47.00
N PRO A 226 -15.32 -35.63 -47.61
CA PRO A 226 -15.91 -36.94 -47.27
C PRO A 226 -15.63 -37.36 -45.82
N ILE A 227 -14.40 -37.11 -45.33
CA ILE A 227 -13.98 -37.46 -43.96
C ILE A 227 -14.78 -36.66 -42.93
N LEU A 228 -14.97 -35.35 -43.18
CA LEU A 228 -15.71 -34.47 -42.28
C LEU A 228 -17.21 -34.81 -42.26
N ILE A 229 -17.87 -35.03 -43.41
CA ILE A 229 -19.30 -35.42 -43.43
C ILE A 229 -19.52 -36.77 -42.73
N LEU A 230 -18.68 -37.77 -43.04
CA LEU A 230 -18.76 -39.08 -42.40
C LEU A 230 -18.57 -38.98 -40.87
N GLY A 231 -17.55 -38.21 -40.44
CA GLY A 231 -17.30 -37.95 -39.03
C GLY A 231 -18.47 -37.27 -38.33
N THR A 232 -19.04 -36.22 -38.92
CA THR A 232 -20.21 -35.49 -38.38
C THR A 232 -21.39 -36.42 -38.17
N LEU A 233 -21.81 -37.16 -39.20
CA LEU A 233 -22.97 -38.07 -39.10
C LEU A 233 -22.72 -39.20 -38.09
N LEU A 234 -21.51 -39.77 -38.07
CA LEU A 234 -21.13 -40.85 -37.17
C LEU A 234 -21.15 -40.38 -35.70
N PHE A 235 -20.51 -39.25 -35.38
CA PHE A 235 -20.49 -38.73 -34.01
C PHE A 235 -21.88 -38.27 -33.54
N GLY A 236 -22.69 -37.65 -34.42
CA GLY A 236 -24.06 -37.24 -34.10
C GLY A 236 -24.99 -38.43 -33.84
N GLY A 237 -24.94 -39.45 -34.70
CA GLY A 237 -25.71 -40.68 -34.56
C GLY A 237 -25.35 -41.46 -33.29
N LEU A 238 -24.05 -41.64 -33.02
CA LEU A 238 -23.58 -42.30 -31.80
C LEU A 238 -23.97 -41.52 -30.54
N ALA A 239 -23.87 -40.18 -30.55
CA ALA A 239 -24.24 -39.36 -29.41
C ALA A 239 -25.70 -39.58 -28.98
N ILE A 240 -26.64 -39.62 -29.93
CA ILE A 240 -28.06 -39.89 -29.65
C ILE A 240 -28.26 -41.36 -29.23
N GLY A 241 -27.65 -42.30 -29.97
CA GLY A 241 -27.82 -43.74 -29.76
C GLY A 241 -27.37 -44.22 -28.37
N ILE A 242 -26.28 -43.67 -27.85
CA ILE A 242 -25.75 -44.08 -26.52
C ILE A 242 -26.30 -43.25 -25.35
N LYS A 243 -27.04 -42.15 -25.59
CA LYS A 243 -27.48 -41.21 -24.53
C LYS A 243 -28.12 -41.88 -23.31
N LYS A 244 -29.05 -42.82 -23.54
CA LYS A 244 -29.79 -43.50 -22.46
C LYS A 244 -28.92 -44.44 -21.61
N ARG A 245 -27.76 -44.88 -22.10
CA ARG A 245 -26.86 -45.80 -21.38
C ARG A 245 -25.59 -45.11 -20.86
N LEU A 246 -25.05 -44.16 -21.64
CA LEU A 246 -23.75 -43.53 -21.40
C LEU A 246 -23.87 -41.99 -21.57
N PRO A 247 -24.49 -41.26 -20.62
CA PRO A 247 -24.76 -39.83 -20.78
C PRO A 247 -23.50 -38.96 -20.88
N GLN A 248 -22.42 -39.31 -20.17
CA GLN A 248 -21.15 -38.56 -20.23
C GLN A 248 -20.43 -38.73 -21.58
N PRO A 249 -20.20 -39.96 -22.10
CA PRO A 249 -19.78 -40.17 -23.49
C PRO A 249 -20.69 -39.52 -24.55
N SER A 250 -22.00 -39.68 -24.43
CA SER A 250 -22.99 -39.10 -25.34
C SER A 250 -22.82 -37.58 -25.48
N PHE A 251 -22.62 -36.88 -24.37
CA PHE A 251 -22.35 -35.45 -24.34
C PHE A 251 -21.02 -35.08 -25.03
N ALA A 252 -19.95 -35.85 -24.81
CA ALA A 252 -18.66 -35.61 -25.47
C ALA A 252 -18.73 -35.82 -26.99
N LEU A 253 -19.41 -36.87 -27.46
CA LEU A 253 -19.61 -37.10 -28.90
C LEU A 253 -20.53 -36.04 -29.52
N PHE A 254 -21.54 -35.56 -28.79
CA PHE A 254 -22.40 -34.47 -29.24
C PHE A 254 -21.63 -33.14 -29.38
N ILE A 255 -20.62 -32.89 -28.54
CA ILE A 255 -19.69 -31.76 -28.70
C ILE A 255 -18.88 -31.93 -29.99
N VAL A 256 -18.29 -33.10 -30.25
CA VAL A 256 -17.51 -33.33 -31.49
C VAL A 256 -18.40 -33.12 -32.73
N PHE A 257 -19.59 -33.71 -32.77
CA PHE A 257 -20.60 -33.46 -33.80
C PHE A 257 -20.92 -31.96 -33.97
N SER A 258 -21.20 -31.27 -32.86
CA SER A 258 -21.54 -29.85 -32.80
C SER A 258 -20.46 -28.94 -33.38
N PHE A 259 -19.18 -29.27 -33.21
CA PHE A 259 -18.07 -28.49 -33.76
C PHE A 259 -17.69 -28.90 -35.19
N LEU A 260 -17.97 -30.13 -35.62
CA LEU A 260 -17.79 -30.54 -37.01
C LEU A 260 -18.87 -29.95 -37.94
N LEU A 261 -20.10 -29.74 -37.47
CA LEU A 261 -21.18 -29.11 -38.26
C LEU A 261 -20.78 -27.82 -39.00
N PRO A 262 -20.26 -26.76 -38.34
CA PRO A 262 -19.86 -25.53 -39.04
C PRO A 262 -18.65 -25.75 -39.97
N ILE A 263 -17.74 -26.66 -39.63
CA ILE A 263 -16.60 -27.01 -40.50
C ILE A 263 -17.10 -27.70 -41.78
N THR A 264 -18.08 -28.61 -41.67
CA THR A 264 -18.74 -29.21 -42.84
C THR A 264 -19.53 -28.17 -43.65
N ALA A 265 -20.31 -27.29 -43.01
CA ALA A 265 -21.07 -26.25 -43.70
C ALA A 265 -20.15 -25.30 -44.47
N ASN A 266 -19.02 -24.90 -43.88
CA ASN A 266 -18.01 -24.07 -44.56
C ASN A 266 -17.37 -24.80 -45.75
N SER A 267 -17.04 -26.09 -45.62
CA SER A 267 -16.54 -26.88 -46.76
C SER A 267 -17.58 -27.05 -47.88
N ILE A 268 -18.86 -27.13 -47.52
CA ILE A 268 -19.98 -27.19 -48.47
C ILE A 268 -20.16 -25.84 -49.15
N GLU A 269 -20.14 -24.72 -48.42
CA GLU A 269 -20.18 -23.37 -49.01
C GLU A 269 -19.04 -23.14 -50.00
N LEU A 270 -17.79 -23.47 -49.61
CA LEU A 270 -16.62 -23.32 -50.49
C LEU A 270 -16.84 -24.08 -51.81
N THR A 271 -17.30 -25.34 -51.71
CA THR A 271 -17.62 -26.19 -52.86
C THR A 271 -18.79 -25.63 -53.69
N LEU A 272 -19.85 -25.11 -53.06
CA LEU A 272 -20.98 -24.49 -53.75
C LEU A 272 -20.57 -23.20 -54.48
N ARG A 273 -19.66 -22.41 -53.90
CA ARG A 273 -19.14 -21.18 -54.48
C ARG A 273 -18.20 -21.44 -55.65
N GLU A 274 -17.32 -22.43 -55.52
CA GLU A 274 -16.36 -22.83 -56.56
C GLU A 274 -17.04 -23.56 -57.75
N ILE A 275 -18.08 -24.35 -57.51
CA ILE A 275 -18.72 -25.17 -58.56
C ILE A 275 -19.96 -24.50 -59.18
N LEU A 276 -20.76 -23.75 -58.43
CA LEU A 276 -22.06 -23.21 -58.89
C LEU A 276 -22.10 -21.67 -59.01
N GLY A 277 -21.04 -20.96 -58.63
CA GLY A 277 -20.88 -19.54 -58.94
C GLY A 277 -21.86 -18.58 -58.27
N TYR A 278 -22.45 -18.96 -57.13
CA TYR A 278 -23.45 -18.14 -56.43
C TYR A 278 -22.91 -16.79 -55.90
N GLU A 279 -23.75 -15.76 -55.97
CA GLU A 279 -23.46 -14.40 -55.47
C GLU A 279 -23.50 -14.30 -53.93
N SER A 280 -22.92 -13.20 -53.40
CA SER A 280 -22.80 -12.90 -51.96
C SER A 280 -24.15 -12.87 -51.21
N PHE A 281 -25.23 -12.50 -51.90
CA PHE A 281 -26.59 -12.50 -51.38
C PHE A 281 -27.06 -13.92 -51.00
N VAL A 282 -26.82 -14.90 -51.89
CA VAL A 282 -27.24 -16.29 -51.68
C VAL A 282 -26.43 -16.95 -50.58
N THR A 283 -25.12 -16.67 -50.48
CA THR A 283 -24.28 -17.19 -49.38
C THR A 283 -24.63 -16.57 -48.03
N SER A 284 -25.00 -15.29 -47.99
CA SER A 284 -25.49 -14.62 -46.77
C SER A 284 -26.80 -15.22 -46.25
N ILE A 285 -27.76 -15.49 -47.16
CA ILE A 285 -29.01 -16.19 -46.81
C ILE A 285 -28.73 -17.63 -46.36
N TYR A 286 -27.85 -18.35 -47.05
CA TYR A 286 -27.43 -19.70 -46.68
C TYR A 286 -26.89 -19.74 -45.25
N TRP A 287 -25.94 -18.87 -44.91
CA TRP A 287 -25.39 -18.80 -43.56
C TRP A 287 -26.41 -18.37 -42.52
N ALA A 288 -27.27 -17.40 -42.80
CA ALA A 288 -28.36 -17.01 -41.90
C ALA A 288 -29.27 -18.21 -41.56
N VAL A 289 -29.68 -19.00 -42.55
CA VAL A 289 -30.52 -20.18 -42.36
C VAL A 289 -29.79 -21.28 -41.59
N ILE A 290 -28.55 -21.61 -41.97
CA ILE A 290 -27.73 -22.62 -41.28
C ILE A 290 -27.52 -22.24 -39.81
N LEU A 291 -27.23 -20.97 -39.52
CA LEU A 291 -27.03 -20.49 -38.14
C LEU A 291 -28.33 -20.48 -37.32
N LEU A 292 -29.50 -20.19 -37.91
CA LEU A 292 -30.78 -20.37 -37.23
C LEU A 292 -31.07 -21.85 -36.92
N VAL A 293 -30.77 -22.76 -37.85
CA VAL A 293 -30.89 -24.21 -37.63
C VAL A 293 -29.94 -24.69 -36.53
N MET A 294 -28.68 -24.24 -36.53
CA MET A 294 -27.72 -24.54 -35.46
C MET A 294 -28.17 -23.95 -34.10
N SER A 295 -28.72 -22.74 -34.09
CA SER A 295 -29.31 -22.14 -32.89
C SER A 295 -30.44 -23.01 -32.33
N ALA A 296 -31.34 -23.51 -33.18
CA ALA A 296 -32.41 -24.43 -32.78
C ALA A 296 -31.87 -25.78 -32.27
N ILE A 297 -30.87 -26.37 -32.93
CA ILE A 297 -30.22 -27.63 -32.50
C ILE A 297 -29.57 -27.45 -31.12
N TRP A 298 -28.91 -26.33 -30.86
CA TRP A 298 -28.28 -26.04 -29.57
C TRP A 298 -29.29 -25.63 -28.48
N ALA A 299 -30.37 -24.93 -28.82
CA ALA A 299 -31.48 -24.68 -27.91
C ALA A 299 -32.14 -26.01 -27.48
N PHE A 300 -32.28 -26.97 -28.40
CA PHE A 300 -32.74 -28.31 -28.08
C PHE A 300 -31.70 -29.10 -27.27
N GLY A 301 -30.41 -28.99 -27.61
CA GLY A 301 -29.28 -29.55 -26.85
C GLY A 301 -29.23 -29.06 -25.40
N THR A 302 -29.57 -27.79 -25.16
CA THR A 302 -29.71 -27.19 -23.82
C THR A 302 -30.74 -27.93 -22.99
N LYS A 303 -31.91 -28.21 -23.57
CA LYS A 303 -33.01 -28.96 -22.92
C LYS A 303 -32.72 -30.46 -22.81
N ILE A 304 -31.98 -31.03 -23.76
CA ILE A 304 -31.64 -32.47 -23.79
C ILE A 304 -30.59 -32.85 -22.74
N TYR A 305 -29.58 -32.00 -22.53
CA TYR A 305 -28.41 -32.31 -21.68
C TYR A 305 -28.30 -31.43 -20.44
N ASP A 306 -29.28 -30.56 -20.17
CA ASP A 306 -29.21 -29.57 -19.08
C ASP A 306 -27.90 -28.76 -19.08
N SER A 307 -27.44 -28.39 -20.28
CA SER A 307 -26.14 -27.76 -20.50
C SER A 307 -26.25 -26.26 -20.69
N ARG A 308 -25.67 -25.50 -19.75
CA ARG A 308 -25.52 -24.03 -19.89
C ARG A 308 -24.70 -23.64 -21.12
N LEU A 309 -23.70 -24.45 -21.51
CA LEU A 309 -22.87 -24.18 -22.68
C LEU A 309 -23.69 -24.10 -23.96
N PHE A 310 -24.63 -25.04 -24.17
CA PHE A 310 -25.47 -25.02 -25.36
C PHE A 310 -26.45 -23.84 -25.40
N SER A 311 -26.81 -23.27 -24.25
CA SER A 311 -27.66 -22.06 -24.23
C SER A 311 -26.90 -20.82 -24.72
N ILE A 312 -25.60 -20.75 -24.42
CA ILE A 312 -24.71 -19.68 -24.89
C ILE A 312 -24.43 -19.86 -26.39
N THR A 313 -24.11 -21.07 -26.84
CA THR A 313 -23.83 -21.31 -28.28
C THR A 313 -25.08 -21.11 -29.13
N ALA A 314 -26.26 -21.53 -28.65
CA ALA A 314 -27.54 -21.24 -29.31
C ALA A 314 -27.76 -19.73 -29.50
N TYR A 315 -27.49 -18.94 -28.47
CA TYR A 315 -27.57 -17.49 -28.56
C TYR A 315 -26.52 -16.90 -29.52
N GLY A 316 -25.27 -17.38 -29.46
CA GLY A 316 -24.21 -16.96 -30.38
C GLY A 316 -24.55 -17.21 -31.86
N ALA A 317 -25.12 -18.39 -32.18
CA ALA A 317 -25.61 -18.68 -33.52
C ALA A 317 -26.77 -17.77 -33.94
N PHE A 318 -27.69 -17.44 -33.04
CA PHE A 318 -28.78 -16.50 -33.31
C PHE A 318 -28.28 -15.07 -33.60
N VAL A 319 -27.26 -14.60 -32.88
CA VAL A 319 -26.61 -13.30 -33.12
C VAL A 319 -25.94 -13.30 -34.51
N LEU A 320 -25.16 -14.34 -34.83
CA LEU A 320 -24.52 -14.45 -36.14
C LEU A 320 -25.53 -14.58 -37.29
N ALA A 321 -26.67 -15.23 -37.06
CA ALA A 321 -27.75 -15.29 -38.06
C ALA A 321 -28.35 -13.91 -38.34
N LEU A 322 -28.62 -13.10 -37.32
CA LEU A 322 -29.13 -11.74 -37.50
C LEU A 322 -28.11 -10.80 -38.17
N ILE A 323 -26.81 -10.99 -37.92
CA ILE A 323 -25.75 -10.27 -38.65
C ILE A 323 -25.72 -10.70 -40.13
N ASN A 324 -25.87 -11.99 -40.43
CA ASN A 324 -25.97 -12.46 -41.81
C ASN A 324 -27.25 -11.97 -42.50
N ILE A 325 -28.36 -11.79 -41.77
CA ILE A 325 -29.57 -11.14 -42.30
C ILE A 325 -29.32 -9.66 -42.62
N ALA A 326 -28.47 -8.96 -41.86
CA ALA A 326 -28.08 -7.59 -42.21
C ALA A 326 -27.25 -7.54 -43.51
N ASN A 327 -26.37 -8.52 -43.77
CA ASN A 327 -25.66 -8.65 -45.07
C ASN A 327 -26.62 -8.75 -46.27
N VAL A 328 -27.80 -9.35 -46.10
CA VAL A 328 -28.79 -9.57 -47.19
C VAL A 328 -29.32 -8.25 -47.77
N PHE A 329 -29.32 -7.17 -46.99
CA PHE A 329 -29.81 -5.87 -47.43
C PHE A 329 -28.79 -5.06 -48.23
N ASP A 330 -27.51 -5.47 -48.23
CA ASP A 330 -26.38 -4.76 -48.88
C ASP A 330 -26.33 -3.25 -48.51
N THR A 331 -26.68 -2.95 -47.26
CA THR A 331 -26.91 -1.60 -46.73
C THR A 331 -25.74 -1.04 -45.93
N GLU A 332 -25.79 0.27 -45.74
CA GLU A 332 -24.95 1.07 -44.85
C GLU A 332 -24.67 0.41 -43.47
N PRO A 333 -23.44 0.58 -42.92
CA PRO A 333 -22.96 -0.13 -41.73
C PRO A 333 -23.81 0.10 -40.46
N GLU A 334 -24.57 1.19 -40.38
CA GLU A 334 -25.50 1.49 -39.29
C GLU A 334 -26.57 0.40 -39.09
N ILE A 335 -27.04 -0.24 -40.17
CA ILE A 335 -28.12 -1.25 -40.09
C ILE A 335 -27.69 -2.49 -39.30
N TYR A 336 -26.40 -2.86 -39.36
CA TYR A 336 -25.85 -3.96 -38.55
C TYR A 336 -25.98 -3.69 -37.05
N THR A 337 -25.90 -2.44 -36.62
CA THR A 337 -26.07 -2.05 -35.21
C THR A 337 -27.53 -2.12 -34.75
N LEU A 338 -28.48 -1.90 -35.67
CA LEU A 338 -29.90 -2.11 -35.42
C LEU A 338 -30.23 -3.61 -35.28
N PHE A 339 -29.77 -4.45 -36.21
CA PHE A 339 -29.94 -5.91 -36.10
C PHE A 339 -29.22 -6.50 -34.88
N GLY A 340 -28.05 -5.97 -34.52
CA GLY A 340 -27.36 -6.31 -33.28
C GLY A 340 -28.16 -5.93 -32.02
N SER A 341 -28.83 -4.77 -32.02
CA SER A 341 -29.73 -4.37 -30.92
C SER A 341 -30.93 -5.32 -30.80
N ILE A 342 -31.51 -5.74 -31.93
CA ILE A 342 -32.58 -6.75 -31.97
C ILE A 342 -32.06 -8.10 -31.43
N ALA A 343 -30.83 -8.48 -31.78
CA ALA A 343 -30.17 -9.68 -31.25
C ALA A 343 -29.95 -9.61 -29.74
N ALA A 344 -29.61 -8.44 -29.19
CA ALA A 344 -29.51 -8.21 -27.75
C ALA A 344 -30.87 -8.44 -27.06
N PHE A 345 -31.95 -7.83 -27.55
CA PHE A 345 -33.31 -8.07 -27.04
C PHE A 345 -33.74 -9.54 -27.15
N GLY A 346 -33.37 -10.25 -28.23
CA GLY A 346 -33.56 -11.70 -28.35
C GLY A 346 -32.87 -12.50 -27.24
N GLY A 347 -31.70 -12.03 -26.78
CA GLY A 347 -30.98 -12.59 -25.64
C GLY A 347 -31.69 -12.38 -24.30
N LEU A 348 -32.33 -11.22 -24.08
CA LEU A 348 -33.19 -10.98 -22.91
C LEU A 348 -34.46 -11.83 -22.95
N ALA A 349 -35.08 -12.00 -24.12
CA ALA A 349 -36.23 -12.88 -24.30
C ALA A 349 -35.88 -14.35 -24.02
N GLY A 350 -34.74 -14.82 -24.55
CA GLY A 350 -34.19 -16.15 -24.25
C GLY A 350 -33.88 -16.35 -22.77
N THR A 351 -33.27 -15.33 -22.13
CA THR A 351 -33.03 -15.31 -20.67
C THR A 351 -34.34 -15.45 -19.89
N TRP A 352 -35.39 -14.71 -20.26
CA TRP A 352 -36.70 -14.77 -19.60
C TRP A 352 -37.35 -16.15 -19.77
N LEU A 353 -37.30 -16.73 -20.97
CA LEU A 353 -37.82 -18.09 -21.24
C LEU A 353 -37.09 -19.15 -20.39
N ILE A 354 -35.75 -19.10 -20.34
CA ILE A 354 -34.94 -20.05 -19.57
C ILE A 354 -35.18 -19.88 -18.05
N LYS A 355 -35.26 -18.63 -17.56
CA LYS A 355 -35.57 -18.31 -16.15
C LYS A 355 -36.96 -18.82 -15.74
N LYS A 356 -37.93 -18.79 -16.66
CA LYS A 356 -39.29 -19.36 -16.46
C LYS A 356 -39.30 -20.90 -16.51
N TRP A 357 -38.41 -21.52 -17.28
CA TRP A 357 -38.34 -22.98 -17.43
C TRP A 357 -37.63 -23.69 -16.28
N LYS A 358 -36.51 -23.14 -15.76
CA LYS A 358 -35.65 -23.81 -14.79
C LYS A 358 -35.33 -22.94 -13.57
N ASP A 359 -34.25 -22.16 -13.63
CA ASP A 359 -33.87 -21.26 -12.53
C ASP A 359 -33.05 -20.05 -13.03
N THR A 360 -32.89 -19.09 -12.14
CA THR A 360 -32.12 -17.86 -12.35
C THR A 360 -30.64 -18.16 -12.64
N ASN A 361 -30.01 -19.14 -11.98
CA ASN A 361 -28.59 -19.42 -12.18
C ASN A 361 -28.29 -20.09 -13.53
N PHE A 362 -29.25 -20.82 -14.10
CA PHE A 362 -29.13 -21.43 -15.42
C PHE A 362 -29.34 -20.42 -16.56
N ALA A 363 -30.15 -19.37 -16.35
CA ALA A 363 -30.35 -18.29 -17.32
C ALA A 363 -29.22 -17.24 -17.34
N LEU A 364 -28.47 -17.10 -16.24
CA LEU A 364 -27.41 -16.09 -16.06
C LEU A 364 -26.34 -16.05 -17.18
N PRO A 365 -25.87 -17.16 -17.78
CA PRO A 365 -24.87 -17.08 -18.85
C PRO A 365 -25.41 -16.45 -20.14
N VAL A 366 -26.66 -16.76 -20.53
CA VAL A 366 -27.30 -16.13 -21.71
C VAL A 366 -27.55 -14.65 -21.45
N PHE A 367 -27.93 -14.29 -20.21
CA PHE A 367 -28.05 -12.89 -19.79
C PHE A 367 -26.71 -12.15 -19.95
N ALA A 368 -25.61 -12.70 -19.43
CA ALA A 368 -24.28 -12.11 -19.53
C ALA A 368 -23.82 -11.98 -21.01
N SER A 369 -24.07 -12.98 -21.85
CA SER A 369 -23.79 -12.90 -23.29
C SER A 369 -24.63 -11.82 -23.99
N SER A 370 -25.90 -11.64 -23.61
CA SER A 370 -26.75 -10.58 -24.14
C SER A 370 -26.23 -9.19 -23.79
N GLN A 371 -25.77 -8.98 -22.55
CA GLN A 371 -25.14 -7.70 -22.12
C GLN A 371 -23.86 -7.41 -22.92
N LEU A 372 -23.04 -8.44 -23.17
CA LEU A 372 -21.82 -8.32 -23.98
C LEU A 372 -22.13 -7.94 -25.44
N VAL A 373 -23.17 -8.53 -26.04
CA VAL A 373 -23.64 -8.16 -27.39
C VAL A 373 -24.11 -6.70 -27.41
N GLN A 374 -24.92 -6.26 -26.43
CA GLN A 374 -25.37 -4.87 -26.37
C GLN A 374 -24.19 -3.89 -26.25
N LEU A 375 -23.15 -4.23 -25.49
CA LEU A 375 -21.94 -3.41 -25.37
C LEU A 375 -21.20 -3.29 -26.71
N ILE A 376 -20.99 -4.41 -27.41
CA ILE A 376 -20.37 -4.42 -28.76
C ILE A 376 -21.18 -3.56 -29.74
N VAL A 377 -22.50 -3.67 -29.70
CA VAL A 377 -23.41 -2.91 -30.58
C VAL A 377 -23.34 -1.40 -30.33
N LEU A 378 -23.33 -0.97 -29.06
CA LEU A 378 -23.18 0.44 -28.72
C LEU A 378 -21.80 0.97 -29.14
N PHE A 379 -20.74 0.20 -28.91
CA PHE A 379 -19.38 0.55 -29.34
C PHE A 379 -19.31 0.71 -30.87
N ALA A 380 -19.79 -0.28 -31.63
CA ALA A 380 -19.82 -0.22 -33.09
C ALA A 380 -20.66 0.96 -33.61
N SER A 381 -21.83 1.21 -33.02
CA SER A 381 -22.71 2.34 -33.37
C SER A 381 -22.02 3.69 -33.16
N PHE A 382 -21.31 3.87 -32.05
CA PHE A 382 -20.54 5.09 -31.79
C PHE A 382 -19.34 5.22 -32.74
N SER A 383 -18.61 4.13 -33.03
CA SER A 383 -17.48 4.15 -33.97
C SER A 383 -17.92 4.49 -35.39
N ILE A 384 -19.01 3.89 -35.89
CA ILE A 384 -19.55 4.17 -37.23
C ILE A 384 -19.97 5.64 -37.33
N PHE A 385 -20.72 6.16 -36.36
CA PHE A 385 -21.07 7.57 -36.31
C PHE A 385 -19.83 8.49 -36.29
N SER A 386 -18.84 8.18 -35.45
CA SER A 386 -17.63 8.99 -35.31
C SER A 386 -16.76 9.03 -36.57
N ILE A 387 -16.84 8.01 -37.43
CA ILE A 387 -16.17 8.00 -38.74
C ILE A 387 -17.00 8.79 -39.76
N LYS A 388 -18.31 8.49 -39.85
CA LYS A 388 -19.19 9.07 -40.89
C LYS A 388 -19.52 10.54 -40.68
N VAL A 389 -19.50 11.07 -39.46
CA VAL A 389 -19.79 12.49 -39.20
C VAL A 389 -18.79 13.45 -39.87
N PHE A 390 -17.62 12.96 -40.27
CA PHE A 390 -16.61 13.71 -41.04
C PHE A 390 -16.66 13.44 -42.56
N ASP A 391 -17.60 12.61 -43.04
CA ASP A 391 -17.78 12.30 -44.46
C ASP A 391 -18.88 13.20 -45.06
N PRO A 392 -18.52 14.18 -45.92
CA PRO A 392 -19.50 15.10 -46.53
C PRO A 392 -20.40 14.44 -47.57
N SER A 393 -20.16 13.16 -47.93
CA SER A 393 -21.00 12.41 -48.88
C SER A 393 -22.14 11.63 -48.22
N ASN A 394 -22.16 11.50 -46.89
CA ASN A 394 -23.14 10.70 -46.18
C ASN A 394 -24.49 11.45 -46.00
N SER A 395 -25.61 10.76 -46.24
CA SER A 395 -26.94 11.35 -46.04
C SER A 395 -27.26 11.53 -44.55
N THR A 396 -27.66 12.74 -44.15
CA THR A 396 -27.99 13.09 -42.75
C THR A 396 -29.08 12.21 -42.13
N LEU A 397 -29.97 11.63 -42.95
CA LEU A 397 -31.01 10.70 -42.49
C LEU A 397 -30.46 9.40 -41.89
N TRP A 398 -29.26 8.95 -42.27
CA TRP A 398 -28.66 7.73 -41.71
C TRP A 398 -28.33 7.86 -40.22
N TYR A 399 -28.11 9.08 -39.72
CA TYR A 399 -27.89 9.35 -38.29
C TYR A 399 -29.13 9.12 -37.40
N LEU A 400 -30.32 8.91 -37.99
CA LEU A 400 -31.49 8.41 -37.26
C LEU A 400 -31.30 6.96 -36.76
N VAL A 401 -30.52 6.13 -37.46
CA VAL A 401 -30.29 4.73 -37.06
C VAL A 401 -29.52 4.64 -35.72
N PRO A 402 -28.36 5.29 -35.52
CA PRO A 402 -27.71 5.32 -34.21
C PRO A 402 -28.58 6.00 -33.14
N PHE A 403 -29.37 7.04 -33.48
CA PHE A 403 -30.35 7.61 -32.54
C PHE A 403 -31.34 6.54 -32.00
N PHE A 404 -31.95 5.74 -32.89
CA PHE A 404 -32.86 4.67 -32.46
C PHE A 404 -32.13 3.54 -31.71
N VAL A 405 -30.91 3.18 -32.12
CA VAL A 405 -30.10 2.15 -31.43
C VAL A 405 -29.78 2.54 -29.99
N TRP A 406 -29.38 3.79 -29.74
CA TRP A 406 -29.06 4.28 -28.40
C TRP A 406 -30.31 4.49 -27.53
N LEU A 407 -31.44 4.90 -28.13
CA LEU A 407 -32.74 4.93 -27.45
C LEU A 407 -33.21 3.51 -27.06
N LEU A 408 -33.07 2.54 -27.96
CA LEU A 408 -33.35 1.12 -27.70
C LEU A 408 -32.42 0.55 -26.62
N ALA A 409 -31.16 0.97 -26.56
CA ALA A 409 -30.23 0.61 -25.49
C ALA A 409 -30.71 1.10 -24.11
N SER A 410 -31.25 2.32 -24.04
CA SER A 410 -31.82 2.86 -22.81
C SER A 410 -32.95 1.97 -22.28
N LEU A 411 -33.86 1.57 -23.18
CA LEU A 411 -34.94 0.62 -22.89
C LEU A 411 -34.42 -0.78 -22.54
N TYR A 412 -33.39 -1.28 -23.24
CA TYR A 412 -32.77 -2.57 -22.99
C TYR A 412 -32.26 -2.69 -21.55
N TYR A 413 -31.60 -1.65 -21.02
CA TYR A 413 -31.12 -1.65 -19.65
C TYR A 413 -32.25 -1.55 -18.61
N VAL A 414 -33.34 -0.83 -18.91
CA VAL A 414 -34.57 -0.82 -18.07
C VAL A 414 -35.23 -2.20 -18.02
N VAL A 415 -35.25 -2.94 -19.14
CA VAL A 415 -35.76 -4.33 -19.18
C VAL A 415 -34.79 -5.29 -18.48
N SER A 416 -33.48 -5.10 -18.63
CA SER A 416 -32.44 -5.88 -17.95
C SER A 416 -32.56 -5.78 -16.42
N ASP A 417 -32.77 -4.58 -15.88
CA ASP A 417 -32.96 -4.34 -14.44
C ASP A 417 -34.26 -4.96 -13.89
N LYS A 418 -35.31 -5.08 -14.71
CA LYS A 418 -36.53 -5.84 -14.35
C LYS A 418 -36.29 -7.35 -14.30
N LEU A 419 -35.38 -7.88 -15.13
CA LEU A 419 -35.04 -9.30 -15.15
C LEU A 419 -34.02 -9.69 -14.06
N TYR A 420 -33.05 -8.82 -13.82
CA TYR A 420 -31.99 -8.94 -12.81
C TYR A 420 -31.72 -7.55 -12.20
N PRO A 421 -32.28 -7.23 -11.03
CA PRO A 421 -32.07 -5.94 -10.39
C PRO A 421 -30.59 -5.70 -10.10
N PHE A 422 -30.01 -4.66 -10.71
CA PHE A 422 -28.58 -4.38 -10.57
C PHE A 422 -28.30 -2.89 -10.78
N VAL A 423 -27.58 -2.30 -9.82
CA VAL A 423 -27.40 -0.85 -9.71
C VAL A 423 -26.84 -0.23 -10.99
N LEU A 424 -25.90 -0.89 -11.68
CA LEU A 424 -25.28 -0.37 -12.89
C LEU A 424 -26.24 -0.25 -14.08
N PHE A 425 -27.39 -0.92 -14.11
CA PHE A 425 -28.34 -0.75 -15.21
C PHE A 425 -29.01 0.62 -15.20
N ALA A 426 -29.29 1.20 -14.03
CA ALA A 426 -29.78 2.58 -13.95
C ALA A 426 -28.76 3.60 -14.49
N TRP A 427 -27.46 3.31 -14.32
CA TRP A 427 -26.37 4.08 -14.91
C TRP A 427 -26.25 3.85 -16.41
N ALA A 428 -26.33 2.61 -16.89
CA ALA A 428 -26.27 2.29 -18.31
C ALA A 428 -27.45 2.91 -19.10
N THR A 429 -28.67 2.90 -18.53
CA THR A 429 -29.82 3.65 -19.05
C THR A 429 -29.50 5.15 -19.19
N ALA A 430 -28.91 5.79 -18.18
CA ALA A 430 -28.57 7.21 -18.26
C ALA A 430 -27.42 7.50 -19.26
N VAL A 431 -26.38 6.66 -19.27
CA VAL A 431 -25.24 6.78 -20.20
C VAL A 431 -25.69 6.64 -21.65
N SER A 432 -26.65 5.76 -21.94
CA SER A 432 -27.19 5.60 -23.29
C SER A 432 -27.94 6.83 -23.84
N LEU A 433 -28.26 7.83 -23.00
CA LEU A 433 -28.88 9.09 -23.43
C LEU A 433 -27.86 10.21 -23.71
N ILE A 434 -26.57 9.99 -23.44
CA ILE A 434 -25.53 11.02 -23.61
C ILE A 434 -25.22 11.31 -25.10
N PRO A 435 -25.13 10.32 -26.02
CA PRO A 435 -24.80 10.61 -27.41
C PRO A 435 -25.98 11.14 -28.25
N ILE A 436 -27.21 11.00 -27.76
CA ILE A 436 -28.45 11.38 -28.47
C ILE A 436 -28.44 12.81 -29.08
N PRO A 437 -28.05 13.89 -28.37
CA PRO A 437 -28.00 15.23 -28.95
C PRO A 437 -27.02 15.36 -30.11
N PHE A 438 -25.95 14.55 -30.18
CA PHE A 438 -25.01 14.56 -31.31
C PHE A 438 -25.64 13.94 -32.57
N PHE A 439 -26.37 12.83 -32.41
CA PHE A 439 -27.10 12.23 -33.53
C PHE A 439 -28.20 13.17 -34.05
N LEU A 440 -28.92 13.84 -33.16
CA LEU A 440 -29.93 14.84 -33.52
C LEU A 440 -29.32 16.07 -34.20
N ALA A 441 -28.19 16.59 -33.70
CA ALA A 441 -27.48 17.71 -34.33
C ALA A 441 -27.02 17.35 -35.76
N ALA A 442 -26.48 16.16 -35.97
CA ALA A 442 -26.04 15.67 -37.27
C ALA A 442 -27.20 15.33 -38.23
N THR A 443 -28.35 14.86 -37.72
CA THR A 443 -29.55 14.62 -38.54
C THR A 443 -30.19 15.93 -39.01
N LEU A 444 -30.21 16.95 -38.15
CA LEU A 444 -30.85 18.24 -38.40
C LEU A 444 -29.91 19.29 -39.02
N ASP A 445 -28.66 18.92 -39.32
CA ASP A 445 -27.62 19.79 -39.87
C ASP A 445 -27.42 21.10 -39.08
N LEU A 446 -27.41 20.99 -37.75
CA LEU A 446 -27.37 22.14 -36.84
C LEU A 446 -25.96 22.70 -36.66
N GLU A 447 -25.60 23.69 -37.47
CA GLU A 447 -24.36 24.44 -37.31
C GLU A 447 -24.27 25.22 -35.96
N ASN A 448 -23.06 25.23 -35.41
CA ASN A 448 -22.52 26.16 -34.40
C ASN A 448 -23.43 26.53 -33.21
N VAL A 449 -24.31 27.51 -33.40
CA VAL A 449 -25.25 28.03 -32.40
C VAL A 449 -26.34 27.00 -32.10
N GLY A 450 -26.87 26.34 -33.14
CA GLY A 450 -27.97 25.37 -33.02
C GLY A 450 -27.58 24.13 -32.21
N SER A 451 -26.41 23.57 -32.48
CA SER A 451 -25.86 22.42 -31.72
C SER A 451 -25.55 22.79 -30.27
N THR A 452 -24.98 23.97 -30.01
CA THR A 452 -24.68 24.44 -28.65
C THR A 452 -25.96 24.63 -27.81
N ILE A 453 -27.01 25.20 -28.40
CA ILE A 453 -28.33 25.35 -27.76
C ILE A 453 -28.99 23.98 -27.54
N LEU A 454 -28.92 23.06 -28.51
CA LEU A 454 -29.46 21.70 -28.36
C LEU A 454 -28.81 20.95 -27.20
N LEU A 455 -27.48 21.03 -27.06
CA LEU A 455 -26.73 20.43 -25.96
C LEU A 455 -27.09 21.06 -24.59
N LEU A 456 -27.31 22.38 -24.54
CA LEU A 456 -27.76 23.06 -23.32
C LEU A 456 -29.17 22.58 -22.92
N ILE A 457 -30.11 22.54 -23.86
CA ILE A 457 -31.49 22.09 -23.65
C ILE A 457 -31.52 20.61 -23.23
N TRP A 458 -30.71 19.74 -23.84
CA TRP A 458 -30.65 18.33 -23.47
C TRP A 458 -30.09 18.12 -22.05
N GLY A 459 -29.07 18.91 -21.67
CA GLY A 459 -28.58 18.95 -20.29
C GLY A 459 -29.65 19.41 -19.29
N ILE A 460 -30.37 20.49 -19.61
CA ILE A 460 -31.50 20.97 -18.79
C ILE A 460 -32.54 19.86 -18.63
N PHE A 461 -32.97 19.24 -19.75
CA PHE A 461 -33.95 18.15 -19.75
C PHE A 461 -33.54 16.99 -18.84
N LEU A 462 -32.32 16.46 -18.97
CA LEU A 462 -31.82 15.36 -18.13
C LEU A 462 -31.74 15.74 -16.63
N SER A 463 -31.28 16.96 -16.33
CA SER A 463 -31.16 17.43 -14.94
C SER A 463 -32.53 17.63 -14.25
N VAL A 464 -33.53 18.12 -14.99
CA VAL A 464 -34.93 18.28 -14.53
C VAL A 464 -35.63 16.91 -14.41
N ALA A 465 -35.46 16.02 -15.39
CA ALA A 465 -35.96 14.65 -15.32
C ALA A 465 -35.44 13.91 -14.09
N SER A 466 -34.19 14.17 -13.70
CA SER A 466 -33.58 13.66 -12.46
C SER A 466 -34.40 13.96 -11.20
N GLU A 467 -34.98 15.18 -11.08
CA GLU A 467 -35.75 15.57 -9.91
C GLU A 467 -37.21 15.09 -10.01
N ILE A 468 -37.75 14.94 -11.23
CA ILE A 468 -39.05 14.26 -11.44
C ILE A 468 -38.96 12.79 -11.01
N PHE A 469 -37.90 12.07 -11.41
CA PHE A 469 -37.69 10.68 -11.02
C PHE A 469 -37.44 10.50 -9.52
N ASN A 470 -36.85 11.48 -8.83
CA ASN A 470 -36.65 11.43 -7.38
C ASN A 470 -37.98 11.31 -6.60
N ARG A 471 -39.03 11.96 -7.12
CA ARG A 471 -40.39 12.00 -6.53
C ARG A 471 -41.15 10.67 -6.68
N ILE A 472 -40.84 9.87 -7.69
CA ILE A 472 -41.53 8.61 -7.99
C ILE A 472 -40.70 7.43 -7.44
N GLU A 473 -41.22 6.69 -6.46
CA GLU A 473 -40.46 5.66 -5.73
C GLU A 473 -39.83 4.59 -6.65
N SER A 474 -40.59 4.08 -7.63
CA SER A 474 -40.11 3.08 -8.59
C SER A 474 -39.00 3.59 -9.53
N LEU A 475 -38.90 4.91 -9.71
CA LEU A 475 -37.93 5.58 -10.57
C LEU A 475 -36.79 6.28 -9.81
N ARG A 476 -36.86 6.39 -8.48
CA ARG A 476 -35.89 7.12 -7.65
C ARG A 476 -34.44 6.70 -7.88
N LYS A 477 -34.20 5.42 -8.20
CA LYS A 477 -32.89 4.86 -8.56
C LYS A 477 -32.26 5.47 -9.83
N TYR A 478 -33.06 6.02 -10.75
CA TYR A 478 -32.60 6.69 -11.96
C TYR A 478 -32.30 8.18 -11.75
N SER A 479 -32.77 8.79 -10.64
CA SER A 479 -32.58 10.22 -10.35
C SER A 479 -31.12 10.65 -10.41
N PHE A 480 -30.24 10.03 -9.61
CA PHE A 480 -28.84 10.44 -9.56
C PHE A 480 -28.05 10.15 -10.85
N PRO A 481 -28.20 8.98 -11.51
CA PRO A 481 -27.62 8.74 -12.83
C PRO A 481 -28.01 9.78 -13.90
N PHE A 482 -29.29 10.18 -13.98
CA PHE A 482 -29.75 11.17 -14.97
C PHE A 482 -29.16 12.56 -14.73
N LEU A 483 -29.00 12.97 -13.46
CA LEU A 483 -28.35 14.25 -13.14
C LEU A 483 -26.90 14.27 -13.62
N LEU A 484 -26.15 13.18 -13.44
CA LEU A 484 -24.76 13.10 -13.89
C LEU A 484 -24.63 12.91 -15.41
N ALA A 485 -25.57 12.25 -16.07
CA ALA A 485 -25.64 12.17 -17.52
C ALA A 485 -25.90 13.53 -18.20
N SER A 486 -26.44 14.53 -17.48
CA SER A 486 -26.54 15.90 -18.01
C SER A 486 -25.20 16.62 -18.14
N PHE A 487 -24.16 16.19 -17.39
CA PHE A 487 -22.90 16.94 -17.27
C PHE A 487 -22.07 16.97 -18.56
N PRO A 488 -21.89 15.86 -19.31
CA PRO A 488 -21.23 15.92 -20.61
C PRO A 488 -21.93 16.88 -21.58
N SER A 489 -23.26 16.93 -21.56
CA SER A 489 -24.06 17.85 -22.39
C SER A 489 -23.75 19.32 -22.05
N PHE A 490 -23.68 19.65 -20.76
CA PHE A 490 -23.30 21.00 -20.30
C PHE A 490 -21.83 21.34 -20.59
N VAL A 491 -20.90 20.42 -20.34
CA VAL A 491 -19.46 20.65 -20.59
C VAL A 491 -19.22 20.88 -22.09
N ILE A 492 -19.83 20.09 -22.96
CA ILE A 492 -19.63 20.25 -24.40
C ILE A 492 -20.34 21.51 -24.90
N SER A 493 -21.53 21.85 -24.39
CA SER A 493 -22.20 23.13 -24.66
C SER A 493 -21.34 24.35 -24.27
N LEU A 494 -20.62 24.29 -23.14
CA LEU A 494 -19.66 25.33 -22.76
C LEU A 494 -18.49 25.41 -23.74
N VAL A 495 -17.88 24.26 -24.07
CA VAL A 495 -16.72 24.21 -24.97
C VAL A 495 -17.09 24.73 -26.36
N THR A 496 -18.19 24.25 -26.95
CA THR A 496 -18.65 24.76 -28.26
C THR A 496 -19.02 26.23 -28.16
N GLY A 497 -19.70 26.65 -27.08
CA GLY A 497 -20.04 28.05 -26.85
C GLY A 497 -18.83 28.98 -26.89
N PHE A 498 -17.78 28.69 -26.13
CA PHE A 498 -16.55 29.49 -26.11
C PHE A 498 -15.69 29.37 -27.38
N VAL A 499 -15.77 28.24 -28.10
CA VAL A 499 -15.07 28.08 -29.40
C VAL A 499 -15.69 28.96 -30.48
N TYR A 500 -17.01 29.17 -30.45
CA TYR A 500 -17.69 30.01 -31.44
C TYR A 500 -17.73 31.49 -31.04
N GLU A 501 -18.23 31.81 -29.84
CA GLU A 501 -18.56 33.19 -29.46
C GLU A 501 -18.47 33.40 -27.94
N ALA A 502 -17.66 34.37 -27.48
CA ALA A 502 -17.48 34.64 -26.05
C ALA A 502 -18.80 34.95 -25.32
N TRP A 503 -19.73 35.66 -25.99
CA TRP A 503 -21.05 35.95 -25.44
C TRP A 503 -21.91 34.68 -25.28
N LEU A 504 -21.76 33.70 -26.17
CA LEU A 504 -22.55 32.47 -26.17
C LEU A 504 -22.04 31.50 -25.11
N GLY A 505 -20.72 31.39 -24.95
CA GLY A 505 -20.09 30.71 -23.80
C GLY A 505 -20.49 31.33 -22.45
N MET A 506 -20.50 32.67 -22.36
CA MET A 506 -20.96 33.39 -21.16
C MET A 506 -22.44 33.08 -20.84
N VAL A 507 -23.34 33.14 -21.83
CA VAL A 507 -24.77 32.87 -21.64
C VAL A 507 -25.01 31.41 -21.25
N ALA A 508 -24.33 30.45 -21.88
CA ALA A 508 -24.42 29.03 -21.52
C ALA A 508 -23.96 28.80 -20.06
N SER A 509 -22.83 29.39 -19.67
CA SER A 509 -22.31 29.26 -18.30
C SER A 509 -23.23 29.92 -17.27
N LEU A 510 -23.77 31.10 -17.56
CA LEU A 510 -24.75 31.77 -16.69
C LEU A 510 -26.04 30.94 -16.55
N ALA A 511 -26.54 30.34 -17.64
CA ALA A 511 -27.72 29.48 -17.61
C ALA A 511 -27.48 28.22 -16.75
N ILE A 512 -26.31 27.58 -16.86
CA ILE A 512 -25.91 26.44 -16.03
C ILE A 512 -25.78 26.85 -14.56
N ALA A 513 -25.18 28.02 -14.27
CA ALA A 513 -25.07 28.55 -12.91
C ALA A 513 -26.45 28.78 -12.26
N ILE A 514 -27.38 29.38 -12.99
CA ILE A 514 -28.77 29.61 -12.54
C ILE A 514 -29.49 28.28 -12.30
N LEU A 515 -29.37 27.32 -13.23
CA LEU A 515 -29.99 26.00 -13.12
C LEU A 515 -29.47 25.23 -11.89
N PHE A 516 -28.15 25.15 -11.69
CA PHE A 516 -27.57 24.46 -10.54
C PHE A 516 -27.88 25.17 -9.22
N THR A 517 -28.00 26.50 -9.23
CA THR A 517 -28.52 27.28 -8.09
C THR A 517 -29.97 26.89 -7.76
N ALA A 518 -30.85 26.83 -8.76
CA ALA A 518 -32.24 26.42 -8.57
C ALA A 518 -32.36 24.97 -8.06
N LEU A 519 -31.57 24.04 -8.62
CA LEU A 519 -31.53 22.65 -8.15
C LEU A 519 -30.99 22.53 -6.71
N HIS A 520 -30.00 23.35 -6.33
CA HIS A 520 -29.50 23.43 -4.95
C HIS A 520 -30.54 24.00 -3.98
N ILE A 521 -31.35 24.98 -4.41
CA ILE A 521 -32.45 25.53 -3.60
C ILE A 521 -33.56 24.49 -3.39
N ILE A 522 -33.90 23.71 -4.43
CA ILE A 522 -34.91 22.63 -4.34
C ILE A 522 -34.44 21.51 -3.40
N ARG A 523 -33.16 21.13 -3.51
CA ARG A 523 -32.54 20.14 -2.62
C ARG A 523 -31.09 20.52 -2.38
N THR A 524 -30.78 20.87 -1.14
CA THR A 524 -29.44 21.29 -0.73
C THR A 524 -28.43 20.19 -1.04
N ARG A 525 -27.45 20.52 -1.89
CA ARG A 525 -26.35 19.66 -2.33
C ARG A 525 -25.12 20.55 -2.52
N TRP A 526 -24.14 20.45 -1.62
CA TRP A 526 -22.93 21.30 -1.64
C TRP A 526 -22.16 21.26 -2.97
N TRP A 527 -22.13 20.12 -3.64
CA TRP A 527 -21.39 19.93 -4.90
C TRP A 527 -22.07 20.60 -6.10
N LEU A 528 -23.41 20.65 -6.15
CA LEU A 528 -24.13 21.45 -7.16
C LEU A 528 -23.89 22.94 -6.95
N TRP A 529 -23.84 23.40 -5.70
CA TRP A 529 -23.51 24.78 -5.38
C TRP A 529 -22.08 25.15 -5.80
N THR A 530 -21.13 24.25 -5.57
CA THR A 530 -19.76 24.39 -6.06
C THR A 530 -19.73 24.55 -7.57
N LEU A 531 -20.46 23.72 -8.33
CA LEU A 531 -20.53 23.82 -9.79
C LEU A 531 -21.26 25.08 -10.28
N ALA A 532 -22.27 25.55 -9.56
CA ALA A 532 -22.93 26.83 -9.85
C ALA A 532 -21.94 28.00 -9.73
N LEU A 533 -21.13 28.02 -8.67
CA LEU A 533 -20.09 29.03 -8.46
C LEU A 533 -18.98 28.96 -9.52
N VAL A 534 -18.53 27.76 -9.94
CA VAL A 534 -17.57 27.61 -11.05
C VAL A 534 -18.12 28.25 -12.33
N ASN A 535 -19.35 27.95 -12.69
CA ASN A 535 -19.99 28.51 -13.89
C ASN A 535 -20.22 30.03 -13.75
N PHE A 536 -20.52 30.52 -12.55
CA PHE A 536 -20.60 31.97 -12.32
C PHE A 536 -19.22 32.65 -12.49
N VAL A 537 -18.12 32.05 -12.01
CA VAL A 537 -16.76 32.57 -12.20
C VAL A 537 -16.35 32.54 -13.68
N ILE A 538 -16.70 31.48 -14.42
CA ILE A 538 -16.49 31.41 -15.87
C ILE A 538 -17.26 32.53 -16.60
N ALA A 539 -18.54 32.71 -16.28
CA ALA A 539 -19.35 33.81 -16.85
C ALA A 539 -18.80 35.20 -16.46
N TYR A 540 -18.29 35.36 -15.23
CA TYR A 540 -17.66 36.62 -14.77
C TYR A 540 -16.41 36.97 -15.57
N PHE A 541 -15.49 36.03 -15.83
CA PHE A 541 -14.31 36.32 -16.66
C PHE A 541 -14.67 36.45 -18.14
N ALA A 542 -15.62 35.68 -18.66
CA ALA A 542 -16.12 35.83 -20.03
C ALA A 542 -16.74 37.21 -20.29
N PHE A 543 -17.38 37.82 -19.29
CA PHE A 543 -17.90 39.18 -19.36
C PHE A 543 -16.80 40.22 -19.63
N PHE A 544 -15.61 40.09 -19.02
CA PHE A 544 -14.46 40.98 -19.31
C PHE A 544 -13.82 40.73 -20.68
N GLN A 545 -14.12 39.61 -21.34
CA GLN A 545 -13.68 39.30 -22.71
C GLN A 545 -14.64 39.79 -23.80
N LEU A 546 -15.76 40.42 -23.42
CA LEU A 546 -16.65 41.07 -24.40
C LEU A 546 -16.00 42.36 -24.90
N ASP A 547 -16.05 42.59 -26.22
CA ASP A 547 -15.35 43.69 -26.91
C ASP A 547 -15.51 45.06 -26.21
N PHE A 548 -16.73 45.37 -25.74
CA PHE A 548 -17.03 46.66 -25.11
C PHE A 548 -16.38 46.84 -23.73
N ILE A 549 -16.03 45.77 -23.02
CA ILE A 549 -15.35 45.80 -21.71
C ILE A 549 -13.83 45.65 -21.87
N GLN A 550 -13.39 44.82 -22.82
CA GLN A 550 -11.96 44.61 -23.09
C GLN A 550 -11.25 45.94 -23.39
N ASN A 551 -11.93 46.86 -24.10
CA ASN A 551 -11.47 48.22 -24.39
C ASN A 551 -11.15 49.09 -23.15
N LEU A 552 -11.57 48.70 -21.93
CA LEU A 552 -11.28 49.43 -20.70
C LEU A 552 -9.92 49.08 -20.08
N ASN A 553 -9.20 48.05 -20.59
CA ASN A 553 -7.85 47.64 -20.15
C ASN A 553 -7.71 47.51 -18.61
N ILE A 554 -8.71 46.97 -17.93
CA ILE A 554 -8.72 46.79 -16.47
C ILE A 554 -7.69 45.72 -16.07
N PHE A 555 -6.69 46.10 -15.27
CA PHE A 555 -5.66 45.19 -14.76
C PHE A 555 -6.25 43.89 -14.20
N ILE A 556 -5.77 42.75 -14.70
CA ILE A 556 -6.29 41.41 -14.39
C ILE A 556 -6.26 41.09 -12.89
N GLY A 557 -5.25 41.59 -12.17
CA GLY A 557 -5.16 41.44 -10.71
C GLY A 557 -6.31 42.10 -9.96
N TYR A 558 -6.85 43.23 -10.44
CA TYR A 558 -8.06 43.83 -9.86
C TYR A 558 -9.31 42.99 -10.13
N GLN A 559 -9.43 42.40 -11.33
CA GLN A 559 -10.56 41.53 -11.68
C GLN A 559 -10.61 40.30 -10.74
N ILE A 560 -9.47 39.62 -10.55
CA ILE A 560 -9.36 38.44 -9.67
C ILE A 560 -9.56 38.81 -8.20
N LEU A 561 -8.95 39.92 -7.74
CA LEU A 561 -9.11 40.40 -6.36
C LEU A 561 -10.58 40.75 -6.06
N PHE A 562 -11.27 41.44 -6.98
CA PHE A 562 -12.66 41.84 -6.79
C PHE A 562 -13.58 40.62 -6.60
N ILE A 563 -13.51 39.61 -7.46
CA ILE A 563 -14.35 38.40 -7.33
C ILE A 563 -13.99 37.56 -6.09
N GLY A 564 -12.71 37.49 -5.73
CA GLY A 564 -12.26 36.83 -4.49
C GLY A 564 -12.82 37.51 -3.24
N LEU A 565 -12.77 38.84 -3.19
CA LEU A 565 -13.36 39.64 -2.11
C LEU A 565 -14.89 39.54 -2.10
N LEU A 566 -15.55 39.56 -3.27
CA LEU A 566 -17.00 39.44 -3.41
C LEU A 566 -17.53 38.14 -2.77
N PHE A 567 -16.82 37.02 -2.93
CA PHE A 567 -17.21 35.74 -2.33
C PHE A 567 -16.95 35.66 -0.82
N LEU A 568 -15.96 36.40 -0.29
CA LEU A 568 -15.70 36.51 1.16
C LEU A 568 -16.53 37.59 1.86
N LEU A 569 -17.13 38.51 1.10
CA LEU A 569 -17.89 39.65 1.64
C LEU A 569 -19.16 39.23 2.41
N PRO A 570 -19.98 38.25 1.97
CA PRO A 570 -21.13 37.77 2.74
C PRO A 570 -20.80 37.32 4.17
N ASP A 571 -19.63 36.72 4.39
CA ASP A 571 -19.20 36.26 5.72
C ASP A 571 -18.99 37.41 6.73
N LEU A 572 -18.68 38.62 6.27
CA LEU A 572 -18.56 39.79 7.15
C LEU A 572 -19.94 40.26 7.66
N PHE A 573 -20.99 40.12 6.84
CA PHE A 573 -22.34 40.57 7.17
C PHE A 573 -23.16 39.51 7.90
N LEU A 574 -23.05 38.24 7.52
CA LEU A 574 -23.78 37.11 8.11
C LEU A 574 -23.39 36.82 9.57
N LYS A 575 -24.07 35.86 10.21
CA LYS A 575 -23.76 35.40 11.57
C LYS A 575 -22.31 34.89 11.63
N LYS A 576 -21.54 35.39 12.60
CA LYS A 576 -20.08 35.21 12.75
C LYS A 576 -19.73 33.82 13.33
N ASP A 577 -20.18 32.78 12.65
CA ASP A 577 -19.95 31.38 12.98
C ASP A 577 -19.41 30.65 11.74
N TRP A 578 -18.40 29.80 11.96
CA TRP A 578 -17.77 29.04 10.89
C TRP A 578 -18.58 27.79 10.51
N ASN A 579 -19.36 27.24 11.45
CA ASN A 579 -20.12 26.00 11.26
C ASN A 579 -21.59 26.22 10.86
N ASP A 580 -22.01 27.48 10.71
CA ASP A 580 -23.37 27.84 10.33
C ASP A 580 -23.57 27.72 8.81
N THR A 581 -24.62 27.02 8.40
CA THR A 581 -24.94 26.61 7.00
C THR A 581 -23.73 26.21 6.13
N PRO A 582 -22.96 25.16 6.50
CA PRO A 582 -21.68 24.84 5.84
C PRO A 582 -21.83 24.49 4.36
N GLU A 583 -22.92 23.82 3.97
CA GLU A 583 -23.19 23.45 2.57
C GLU A 583 -23.32 24.66 1.62
N GLN A 584 -23.65 25.83 2.16
CA GLN A 584 -23.78 27.09 1.42
C GLN A 584 -22.51 27.94 1.54
N ARG A 585 -21.98 28.10 2.76
CA ARG A 585 -20.85 29.03 3.02
C ARG A 585 -19.48 28.46 2.67
N LEU A 586 -19.28 27.16 2.81
CA LEU A 586 -17.96 26.55 2.58
C LEU A 586 -17.51 26.70 1.11
N PRO A 587 -18.34 26.47 0.07
CA PRO A 587 -17.93 26.72 -1.30
C PRO A 587 -17.55 28.19 -1.56
N LEU A 588 -18.29 29.17 -1.03
CA LEU A 588 -17.95 30.60 -1.16
C LEU A 588 -16.59 30.91 -0.52
N ARG A 589 -16.35 30.43 0.70
CA ARG A 589 -15.05 30.59 1.39
C ARG A 589 -13.91 29.97 0.60
N VAL A 590 -14.09 28.75 0.09
CA VAL A 590 -13.05 28.05 -0.68
C VAL A 590 -12.74 28.80 -1.97
N PHE A 591 -13.74 29.20 -2.76
CA PHE A 591 -13.47 29.99 -3.97
C PHE A 591 -12.89 31.38 -3.65
N GLY A 592 -13.40 32.08 -2.64
CA GLY A 592 -12.89 33.38 -2.22
C GLY A 592 -11.42 33.33 -1.78
N ILE A 593 -11.03 32.29 -1.02
CA ILE A 593 -9.63 32.03 -0.65
C ILE A 593 -8.79 31.67 -1.88
N LEU A 594 -9.25 30.73 -2.72
CA LEU A 594 -8.51 30.33 -3.93
C LEU A 594 -8.27 31.51 -4.87
N LEU A 595 -9.29 32.32 -5.13
CA LEU A 595 -9.18 33.52 -5.98
C LEU A 595 -8.26 34.57 -5.34
N SER A 596 -8.32 34.76 -4.01
CA SER A 596 -7.38 35.65 -3.30
C SER A 596 -5.93 35.16 -3.38
N VAL A 597 -5.70 33.84 -3.33
CA VAL A 597 -4.37 33.24 -3.50
C VAL A 597 -3.89 33.38 -4.94
N SER A 598 -4.75 33.14 -5.93
CA SER A 598 -4.44 33.39 -7.35
C SER A 598 -4.10 34.87 -7.60
N ALA A 599 -4.79 35.80 -6.95
CA ALA A 599 -4.49 37.22 -7.01
C ALA A 599 -3.07 37.50 -6.45
N VAL A 600 -2.71 36.92 -5.30
CA VAL A 600 -1.34 37.01 -4.74
C VAL A 600 -0.28 36.50 -5.73
N PHE A 601 -0.52 35.37 -6.41
CA PHE A 601 0.40 34.88 -7.44
C PHE A 601 0.56 35.87 -8.60
N VAL A 602 -0.53 36.45 -9.10
CA VAL A 602 -0.48 37.49 -10.14
C VAL A 602 0.32 38.70 -9.68
N PHE A 603 0.12 39.19 -8.45
CA PHE A 603 0.86 40.34 -7.91
C PHE A 603 2.37 40.09 -7.73
N LEU A 604 2.79 38.82 -7.56
CA LEU A 604 4.20 38.44 -7.41
C LEU A 604 4.93 38.27 -8.76
N VAL A 605 4.18 38.01 -9.85
CA VAL A 605 4.73 37.86 -11.21
C VAL A 605 4.72 39.20 -11.97
N GLU A 606 3.80 40.10 -11.63
CA GLU A 606 3.68 41.40 -12.28
C GLU A 606 4.86 42.32 -11.97
N ASN A 607 5.36 43.01 -13.00
CA ASN A 607 6.59 43.81 -12.90
C ASN A 607 6.34 45.28 -12.47
N GLU A 608 5.07 45.68 -12.34
CA GLU A 608 4.69 47.02 -11.88
C GLU A 608 4.41 47.06 -10.36
N SER A 609 5.44 47.43 -9.59
CA SER A 609 5.42 47.51 -8.12
C SER A 609 4.30 48.39 -7.54
N SER A 610 3.78 49.34 -8.32
CA SER A 610 2.65 50.22 -7.96
C SER A 610 1.34 49.45 -7.76
N TYR A 611 0.95 48.62 -8.72
CA TYR A 611 -0.28 47.81 -8.63
C TYR A 611 -0.15 46.73 -7.58
N ALA A 612 1.01 46.08 -7.49
CA ALA A 612 1.29 45.09 -6.44
C ALA A 612 1.14 45.69 -5.03
N ALA A 613 1.74 46.87 -4.78
CA ALA A 613 1.63 47.55 -3.49
C ALA A 613 0.17 47.90 -3.12
N ILE A 614 -0.63 48.44 -4.06
CA ILE A 614 -2.04 48.76 -3.82
C ILE A 614 -2.84 47.49 -3.52
N CYS A 615 -2.65 46.43 -4.31
CA CYS A 615 -3.35 45.16 -4.13
C CYS A 615 -3.01 44.46 -2.80
N PHE A 616 -1.73 44.41 -2.42
CA PHE A 616 -1.32 43.87 -1.12
C PHE A 616 -1.79 44.75 0.05
N ALA A 617 -1.88 46.07 -0.12
CA ALA A 617 -2.48 46.95 0.88
C ALA A 617 -3.98 46.67 1.08
N ILE A 618 -4.75 46.48 -0.01
CA ILE A 618 -6.18 46.10 0.06
C ILE A 618 -6.34 44.73 0.75
N LEU A 619 -5.52 43.72 0.38
CA LEU A 619 -5.53 42.43 1.06
C LEU A 619 -5.15 42.53 2.54
N THR A 620 -4.17 43.35 2.90
CA THR A 620 -3.78 43.60 4.29
C THR A 620 -4.94 44.21 5.08
N LEU A 621 -5.61 45.23 4.54
CA LEU A 621 -6.76 45.87 5.20
C LEU A 621 -7.98 44.94 5.30
N PHE A 622 -8.28 44.19 4.25
CA PHE A 622 -9.39 43.24 4.25
C PHE A 622 -9.15 42.10 5.24
N THR A 623 -7.97 41.47 5.22
CA THR A 623 -7.64 40.39 6.16
C THR A 623 -7.46 40.86 7.60
N ALA A 624 -6.97 42.09 7.83
CA ALA A 624 -6.99 42.72 9.14
C ALA A 624 -8.44 42.86 9.64
N THR A 625 -9.33 43.46 8.84
CA THR A 625 -10.76 43.61 9.17
C THR A 625 -11.41 42.26 9.45
N TYR A 626 -11.19 41.27 8.58
CA TYR A 626 -11.70 39.90 8.72
C TYR A 626 -11.21 39.23 10.01
N SER A 627 -9.93 39.39 10.36
CA SER A 627 -9.36 38.85 11.60
C SER A 627 -9.91 39.51 12.87
N ILE A 628 -10.19 40.83 12.81
CA ILE A 628 -10.77 41.60 13.91
C ILE A 628 -12.25 41.22 14.11
N VAL A 629 -13.03 41.14 13.04
CA VAL A 629 -14.47 40.81 13.08
C VAL A 629 -14.71 39.39 13.60
N TYR A 630 -13.95 38.40 13.12
CA TYR A 630 -14.08 37.02 13.59
C TYR A 630 -13.40 36.75 14.95
N GLN A 631 -12.57 37.67 15.44
CA GLN A 631 -11.79 37.57 16.69
C GLN A 631 -10.92 36.31 16.82
N LYS A 632 -10.70 35.56 15.74
CA LYS A 632 -9.83 34.36 15.73
C LYS A 632 -8.38 34.78 15.47
N SER A 633 -7.51 34.53 16.45
CA SER A 633 -6.09 34.89 16.38
C SER A 633 -5.37 34.32 15.16
N TRP A 634 -5.69 33.11 14.72
CA TRP A 634 -5.02 32.47 13.57
C TRP A 634 -5.21 33.25 12.25
N LEU A 635 -6.30 34.01 12.11
CA LEU A 635 -6.50 34.90 10.96
C LEU A 635 -5.55 36.10 10.98
N GLY A 636 -5.02 36.48 12.17
CA GLY A 636 -4.09 37.58 12.34
C GLY A 636 -2.71 37.35 11.70
N TYR A 637 -2.37 36.12 11.31
CA TYR A 637 -1.15 35.87 10.53
C TYR A 637 -1.23 36.43 9.10
N LEU A 638 -2.41 36.46 8.48
CA LEU A 638 -2.61 36.94 7.11
C LEU A 638 -2.20 38.42 6.93
N PRO A 639 -2.76 39.40 7.68
CA PRO A 639 -2.32 40.78 7.56
C PRO A 639 -0.86 40.97 8.02
N ALA A 640 -0.39 40.16 8.96
CA ALA A 640 0.99 40.22 9.45
C ALA A 640 2.04 39.73 8.43
N ILE A 641 1.62 38.93 7.42
CA ILE A 641 2.40 38.50 6.25
C ILE A 641 2.27 39.51 5.10
N PHE A 642 1.04 39.96 4.79
CA PHE A 642 0.81 40.88 3.67
C PHE A 642 1.36 42.29 3.93
N LEU A 643 1.46 42.75 5.19
CA LEU A 643 2.06 44.05 5.51
C LEU A 643 3.57 44.12 5.16
N PRO A 644 4.45 43.18 5.56
CA PRO A 644 5.83 43.11 5.08
C PRO A 644 5.97 43.09 3.55
N ILE A 645 5.09 42.37 2.84
CA ILE A 645 5.11 42.31 1.36
C ILE A 645 4.69 43.67 0.77
N THR A 646 3.67 44.32 1.33
CA THR A 646 3.27 45.69 0.97
C THR A 646 4.43 46.67 1.17
N ILE A 647 5.17 46.54 2.29
CA ILE A 647 6.34 47.36 2.59
C ILE A 647 7.49 47.07 1.60
N LEU A 648 7.68 45.83 1.17
CA LEU A 648 8.69 45.47 0.17
C LEU A 648 8.43 46.17 -1.16
N TYR A 649 7.23 46.04 -1.73
CA TYR A 649 6.86 46.73 -2.98
C TYR A 649 6.82 48.25 -2.83
N ALA A 650 6.50 48.77 -1.65
CA ALA A 650 6.59 50.21 -1.37
C ALA A 650 8.04 50.71 -1.29
N ILE A 651 8.97 49.95 -0.68
CA ILE A 651 10.41 50.29 -0.65
C ILE A 651 10.96 50.38 -2.06
N ASP A 652 10.60 49.43 -2.93
CA ASP A 652 10.99 49.43 -4.34
C ASP A 652 10.40 50.61 -5.10
N TYR A 653 9.08 50.83 -5.01
CA TYR A 653 8.39 51.99 -5.62
C TYR A 653 9.00 53.34 -5.18
N PHE A 654 9.42 53.48 -3.92
CA PHE A 654 10.08 54.67 -3.40
C PHE A 654 11.62 54.68 -3.53
N ASN A 655 12.23 53.69 -4.18
CA ASN A 655 13.68 53.53 -4.36
C ASN A 655 14.51 53.53 -3.05
N LEU A 656 13.97 52.98 -1.96
CA LEU A 656 14.60 52.98 -0.62
C LEU A 656 15.49 51.75 -0.34
N ASN A 657 15.89 51.02 -1.39
CA ASN A 657 16.51 49.68 -1.30
C ASN A 657 17.71 49.59 -0.33
N LYS A 658 18.53 50.64 -0.20
CA LYS A 658 19.67 50.66 0.76
C LYS A 658 19.27 50.49 2.23
N PHE A 659 18.02 50.79 2.60
CA PHE A 659 17.53 50.74 3.98
C PHE A 659 16.66 49.50 4.29
N TRP A 660 16.59 48.51 3.39
CA TRP A 660 15.71 47.35 3.54
C TRP A 660 15.95 46.61 4.88
N LEU A 661 17.20 46.23 5.17
CA LEU A 661 17.55 45.44 6.36
C LEU A 661 17.25 46.18 7.69
N PRO A 662 17.60 47.47 7.87
CA PRO A 662 17.14 48.27 9.00
C PRO A 662 15.60 48.35 9.13
N ILE A 663 14.87 48.54 8.02
CA ILE A 663 13.39 48.67 8.05
C ILE A 663 12.74 47.36 8.53
N PHE A 664 13.12 46.21 7.95
CA PHE A 664 12.54 44.92 8.35
C PHE A 664 13.03 44.45 9.73
N THR A 665 14.24 44.83 10.15
CA THR A 665 14.68 44.60 11.54
C THR A 665 13.85 45.45 12.51
N GLY A 666 13.63 46.73 12.19
CA GLY A 666 12.73 47.61 12.96
C GLY A 666 11.31 47.04 13.06
N LEU A 667 10.73 46.58 11.95
CA LEU A 667 9.42 45.93 11.91
C LEU A 667 9.38 44.64 12.75
N THR A 668 10.45 43.84 12.72
CA THR A 668 10.61 42.64 13.56
C THR A 668 10.57 42.99 15.06
N PHE A 669 11.33 43.99 15.49
CA PHE A 669 11.29 44.46 16.88
C PHE A 669 9.93 45.07 17.26
N LEU A 670 9.29 45.83 16.37
CA LEU A 670 7.95 46.38 16.60
C LEU A 670 6.90 45.28 16.79
N TYR A 671 6.88 44.26 15.93
CA TYR A 671 6.01 43.09 16.10
C TYR A 671 6.28 42.37 17.43
N PHE A 672 7.55 42.18 17.82
CA PHE A 672 7.88 41.53 19.09
C PHE A 672 7.40 42.33 20.30
N ILE A 673 7.65 43.65 20.31
CA ILE A 673 7.22 44.58 21.38
C ILE A 673 5.69 44.65 21.45
N PHE A 674 5.00 44.76 20.32
CA PHE A 674 3.53 44.80 20.27
C PHE A 674 2.91 43.48 20.78
N GLY A 675 3.53 42.34 20.44
CA GLY A 675 3.18 41.04 20.99
C GLY A 675 3.41 40.92 22.50
N ILE A 676 4.42 41.60 23.07
CA ILE A 676 4.61 41.71 24.52
C ILE A 676 3.56 42.65 25.14
N ALA A 677 3.24 43.78 24.52
CA ALA A 677 2.26 44.74 25.03
C ALA A 677 0.85 44.12 25.15
N ILE A 678 0.46 43.25 24.21
CA ILE A 678 -0.86 42.59 24.17
C ILE A 678 -0.83 41.21 24.87
N ARG A 679 0.09 40.99 25.82
CA ARG A 679 0.22 39.70 26.56
C ARG A 679 -1.06 39.25 27.28
N SER A 680 -1.98 40.16 27.60
CA SER A 680 -3.30 39.86 28.17
C SER A 680 -4.23 39.07 27.22
N LYS A 681 -4.04 39.18 25.89
CA LYS A 681 -4.71 38.34 24.89
C LYS A 681 -3.71 37.33 24.33
N GLU A 682 -3.44 36.29 25.11
CA GLU A 682 -2.35 35.32 24.89
C GLU A 682 -2.23 34.84 23.43
N ASN A 683 -3.36 34.43 22.83
CA ASN A 683 -3.42 33.97 21.44
C ASN A 683 -3.02 35.03 20.40
N TRP A 684 -3.30 36.31 20.62
CA TRP A 684 -2.89 37.40 19.74
C TRP A 684 -1.44 37.82 20.01
N SER A 685 -1.01 37.79 21.26
CA SER A 685 0.39 37.96 21.66
C SER A 685 1.32 36.94 20.99
N PHE A 686 0.87 35.69 20.83
CA PHE A 686 1.65 34.67 20.11
C PHE A 686 1.77 34.93 18.62
N VAL A 687 0.71 35.45 17.96
CA VAL A 687 0.74 35.78 16.52
C VAL A 687 1.85 36.78 16.23
N PHE A 688 1.84 37.93 16.89
CA PHE A 688 2.84 38.98 16.66
C PHE A 688 4.27 38.53 16.99
N ARG A 689 4.49 37.82 18.10
CA ARG A 689 5.83 37.31 18.45
C ARG A 689 6.31 36.20 17.51
N ASN A 690 5.43 35.31 17.04
CA ASN A 690 5.77 34.33 16.01
C ASN A 690 6.16 35.03 14.71
N THR A 691 5.34 35.98 14.21
CA THR A 691 5.66 36.70 12.97
C THR A 691 6.97 37.49 13.09
N ALA A 692 7.26 38.10 14.25
CA ALA A 692 8.54 38.73 14.52
C ALA A 692 9.71 37.75 14.35
N LEU A 693 9.68 36.60 15.03
CA LEU A 693 10.76 35.62 14.95
C LEU A 693 10.91 35.00 13.56
N THR A 694 9.80 34.78 12.84
CA THR A 694 9.81 34.30 11.44
C THR A 694 10.41 35.36 10.50
N LEU A 695 9.99 36.62 10.61
CA LEU A 695 10.52 37.72 9.80
C LEU A 695 12.02 37.92 10.08
N GLY A 696 12.41 37.94 11.36
CA GLY A 696 13.80 37.98 11.80
C GLY A 696 14.64 36.82 11.24
N THR A 697 14.07 35.61 11.22
CA THR A 697 14.73 34.43 10.61
C THR A 697 14.99 34.67 9.12
N ILE A 698 13.98 35.09 8.37
CA ILE A 698 14.07 35.33 6.92
C ILE A 698 15.13 36.40 6.61
N ILE A 699 15.09 37.56 7.28
CA ILE A 699 16.03 38.64 7.00
C ILE A 699 17.47 38.31 7.45
N SER A 700 17.65 37.46 8.48
CA SER A 700 18.98 36.99 8.87
C SER A 700 19.62 36.10 7.79
N PHE A 701 18.82 35.25 7.12
CA PHE A 701 19.32 34.43 6.02
C PHE A 701 19.62 35.26 4.76
N ILE A 702 18.79 36.25 4.42
CA ILE A 702 19.06 37.16 3.29
C ILE A 702 20.31 38.03 3.59
N ALA A 703 20.46 38.53 4.82
CA ALA A 703 21.64 39.27 5.24
C ALA A 703 22.94 38.43 5.20
N PHE A 704 22.83 37.11 5.39
CA PHE A 704 23.96 36.18 5.21
C PHE A 704 24.37 36.02 3.74
N THR A 705 23.42 36.08 2.79
CA THR A 705 23.72 35.99 1.35
C THR A 705 24.25 37.28 0.72
N GLU A 706 23.87 38.46 1.24
CA GLU A 706 24.30 39.75 0.67
C GLU A 706 25.63 40.30 1.21
N SER A 707 26.21 39.67 2.25
CA SER A 707 27.52 40.00 2.86
C SER A 707 27.89 41.49 2.89
N ASN A 708 27.00 42.35 3.40
CA ASN A 708 27.27 43.77 3.60
C ASN A 708 27.87 44.02 4.99
N GLN A 709 28.70 45.05 5.11
CA GLN A 709 29.33 45.45 6.38
C GLN A 709 28.27 45.65 7.48
N ALA A 710 28.57 45.15 8.68
CA ALA A 710 27.70 45.17 9.86
C ALA A 710 26.43 44.29 9.81
N ASN A 711 26.19 43.49 8.77
CA ASN A 711 25.07 42.52 8.72
C ASN A 711 25.07 41.57 9.93
N GLY A 712 26.24 41.17 10.43
CA GLY A 712 26.38 40.28 11.58
C GLY A 712 25.75 40.80 12.88
N TRP A 713 25.71 42.13 13.08
CA TRP A 713 25.11 42.73 14.28
C TRP A 713 23.58 42.64 14.30
N PHE A 714 22.93 42.72 13.13
CA PHE A 714 21.48 42.53 13.02
C PHE A 714 21.09 41.07 13.29
N ALA A 715 21.84 40.11 12.74
CA ALA A 715 21.66 38.68 13.03
C ALA A 715 21.87 38.37 14.52
N PHE A 716 22.87 38.98 15.18
CA PHE A 716 23.08 38.85 16.62
C PHE A 716 21.87 39.37 17.43
N GLY A 717 21.32 40.53 17.06
CA GLY A 717 20.11 41.09 17.69
C GLY A 717 18.89 40.16 17.57
N ILE A 718 18.75 39.45 16.46
CA ILE A 718 17.69 38.45 16.24
C ILE A 718 17.94 37.19 17.08
N GLY A 719 19.20 36.75 17.25
CA GLY A 719 19.58 35.70 18.21
C GLY A 719 19.15 36.02 19.65
N LEU A 720 19.26 37.29 20.08
CA LEU A 720 18.78 37.73 21.40
C LEU A 720 17.24 37.66 21.52
N LEU A 721 16.48 37.92 20.45
CA LEU A 721 15.02 37.75 20.46
C LEU A 721 14.59 36.30 20.69
N PHE A 722 15.34 35.32 20.16
CA PHE A 722 15.10 33.91 20.42
C PHE A 722 15.36 33.52 21.89
N ILE A 723 16.41 34.07 22.52
CA ILE A 723 16.67 33.89 23.96
C ILE A 723 15.54 34.53 24.78
N ALA A 724 15.13 35.76 24.42
CA ALA A 724 14.03 36.45 25.10
C ALA A 724 12.71 35.64 25.01
N GLU A 725 12.38 35.08 23.84
CA GLU A 725 11.16 34.29 23.68
C GLU A 725 11.22 32.93 24.39
N MET A 726 12.39 32.27 24.39
CA MET A 726 12.61 31.04 25.16
C MET A 726 12.28 31.26 26.65
N ILE A 727 12.74 32.39 27.22
CA ILE A 727 12.45 32.79 28.61
C ILE A 727 10.96 33.16 28.78
N LEU A 728 10.39 33.96 27.88
CA LEU A 728 9.01 34.46 27.96
C LEU A 728 7.96 33.34 27.83
N ARG A 729 8.18 32.37 26.94
CA ARG A 729 7.28 31.21 26.71
C ARG A 729 7.51 30.05 27.66
N LYS A 730 8.66 30.01 28.36
CA LYS A 730 9.07 28.84 29.16
C LYS A 730 9.09 27.54 28.32
N ASN A 731 9.38 27.67 27.02
CA ASN A 731 9.44 26.56 26.07
C ASN A 731 10.84 26.44 25.45
N GLY A 732 11.52 25.31 25.71
CA GLY A 732 12.86 25.04 25.21
C GLY A 732 12.97 24.72 23.71
N LEU A 733 11.88 24.76 22.94
CA LEU A 733 11.94 24.64 21.48
C LEU A 733 12.62 25.84 20.80
N PHE A 734 12.57 27.04 21.41
CA PHE A 734 13.19 28.24 20.85
C PHE A 734 14.72 28.29 21.06
N GLU A 735 15.26 27.36 21.83
CA GLU A 735 16.68 27.27 22.17
C GLU A 735 17.58 27.16 20.93
N ILE A 736 17.16 26.44 19.89
CA ILE A 736 17.94 26.23 18.67
C ILE A 736 18.19 27.52 17.86
N GLY A 737 17.33 28.54 18.03
CA GLY A 737 17.50 29.82 17.34
C GLY A 737 18.78 30.53 17.76
N ALA A 738 19.08 30.56 19.07
CA ALA A 738 20.26 31.25 19.60
C ALA A 738 21.60 30.78 18.99
N PRO A 739 22.00 29.48 19.05
CA PRO A 739 23.24 29.03 18.43
C PRO A 739 23.22 29.15 16.89
N THR A 740 22.04 29.09 16.25
CA THR A 740 21.92 29.25 14.79
C THR A 740 22.24 30.70 14.37
N PHE A 741 21.56 31.70 14.94
CA PHE A 741 21.81 33.11 14.61
C PHE A 741 23.14 33.62 15.15
N PHE A 742 23.63 33.08 16.27
CA PHE A 742 25.01 33.36 16.72
C PHE A 742 26.06 32.72 15.81
N SER A 743 25.79 31.57 15.17
CA SER A 743 26.68 31.02 14.14
C SER A 743 26.72 31.90 12.89
N ILE A 744 25.55 32.35 12.41
CA ILE A 744 25.46 33.29 11.27
C ILE A 744 26.17 34.61 11.58
N ALA A 745 25.90 35.19 12.76
CA ALA A 745 26.56 36.41 13.21
C ALA A 745 28.08 36.22 13.35
N ALA A 746 28.55 35.12 13.94
CA ALA A 746 29.97 34.84 14.10
C ALA A 746 30.68 34.65 12.75
N LEU A 747 30.05 34.01 11.76
CA LEU A 747 30.62 33.87 10.42
C LEU A 747 30.75 35.23 9.72
N LEU A 748 29.70 36.06 9.74
CA LEU A 748 29.74 37.41 9.16
C LEU A 748 30.77 38.31 9.88
N ILE A 749 30.86 38.23 11.21
CA ILE A 749 31.84 38.98 12.00
C ILE A 749 33.27 38.47 11.75
N MET A 750 33.48 37.15 11.61
CA MET A 750 34.80 36.61 11.24
C MET A 750 35.21 37.00 9.81
N GLN A 751 34.25 37.16 8.89
CA GLN A 751 34.48 37.69 7.55
C GLN A 751 34.86 39.18 7.60
N ASP A 752 34.18 39.99 8.42
CA ASP A 752 34.54 41.40 8.70
C ASP A 752 35.95 41.54 9.34
N PHE A 753 36.47 40.50 10.00
CA PHE A 753 37.80 40.44 10.63
C PHE A 753 38.84 39.56 9.88
N GLU A 754 38.57 39.14 8.65
CA GLU A 754 39.49 38.36 7.78
C GLU A 754 39.99 37.00 8.35
N VAL A 755 39.24 36.36 9.26
CA VAL A 755 39.64 35.07 9.89
C VAL A 755 39.30 33.88 8.98
N ASN A 756 40.24 33.50 8.11
CA ASN A 756 40.00 32.55 7.01
C ASN A 756 40.36 31.07 7.27
N THR A 757 40.84 30.70 8.46
CA THR A 757 41.21 29.29 8.77
C THR A 757 39.99 28.43 9.12
N ILE A 758 39.68 27.44 8.28
CA ILE A 758 38.51 26.56 8.41
C ILE A 758 38.49 25.83 9.76
N SER A 759 39.64 25.34 10.23
CA SER A 759 39.81 24.67 11.52
C SER A 759 39.41 25.56 12.72
N THR A 760 39.78 26.84 12.67
CA THR A 760 39.40 27.87 13.65
C THR A 760 37.91 28.22 13.57
N GLN A 761 37.37 28.38 12.35
CA GLN A 761 35.95 28.65 12.15
C GLN A 761 35.07 27.50 12.71
N LEU A 762 35.39 26.24 12.38
CA LEU A 762 34.71 25.06 12.92
C LEU A 762 34.88 24.92 14.45
N LEU A 763 36.03 25.34 14.99
CA LEU A 763 36.25 25.37 16.44
C LEU A 763 35.29 26.37 17.11
N ILE A 764 35.24 27.62 16.62
CA ILE A 764 34.34 28.67 17.11
C ILE A 764 32.87 28.23 17.01
N LEU A 765 32.47 27.64 15.88
CA LEU A 765 31.11 27.10 15.70
C LEU A 765 30.81 25.98 16.70
N SER A 766 31.68 24.99 16.87
CA SER A 766 31.45 23.91 17.84
C SER A 766 31.36 24.43 19.28
N LEU A 767 32.15 25.45 19.63
CA LEU A 767 32.08 26.14 20.92
C LEU A 767 30.75 26.89 21.10
N ILE A 768 30.26 27.63 20.10
CA ILE A 768 28.96 28.32 20.16
C ILE A 768 27.83 27.33 20.47
N TRP A 769 27.79 26.19 19.77
CA TRP A 769 26.73 25.19 19.95
C TRP A 769 26.82 24.47 21.31
N ILE A 770 28.00 24.02 21.71
CA ILE A 770 28.20 23.28 22.97
C ILE A 770 28.05 24.21 24.18
N LEU A 771 28.58 25.44 24.11
CA LEU A 771 28.46 26.42 25.19
C LEU A 771 27.02 26.93 25.33
N SER A 772 26.28 27.09 24.23
CA SER A 772 24.84 27.43 24.30
C SER A 772 24.04 26.35 25.03
N ASP A 773 24.30 25.06 24.77
CA ASP A 773 23.68 23.95 25.51
C ASP A 773 24.04 23.94 27.01
N VAL A 774 25.30 24.25 27.36
CA VAL A 774 25.76 24.35 28.75
C VAL A 774 25.12 25.54 29.47
N LEU A 775 25.09 26.73 28.86
CA LEU A 775 24.43 27.91 29.41
C LEU A 775 22.93 27.67 29.60
N ALA A 776 22.26 27.06 28.61
CA ALA A 776 20.87 26.64 28.74
C ALA A 776 20.68 25.53 29.77
N HIS A 777 21.69 24.74 30.13
CA HIS A 777 21.58 23.76 31.22
C HIS A 777 21.68 24.40 32.60
N LEU A 778 22.54 25.40 32.75
CA LEU A 778 22.79 26.09 34.02
C LEU A 778 21.67 27.07 34.37
N PHE A 779 21.20 27.86 33.40
CA PHE A 779 20.30 28.99 33.67
C PHE A 779 18.81 28.70 33.43
N TYR A 780 18.46 27.70 32.62
CA TYR A 780 17.07 27.47 32.21
C TYR A 780 16.45 26.22 32.86
N LYS A 781 15.41 26.45 33.67
CA LYS A 781 14.80 25.44 34.58
C LYS A 781 13.67 24.61 33.96
N HIS A 782 13.23 24.91 32.74
CA HIS A 782 12.10 24.25 32.07
C HIS A 782 12.60 23.15 31.11
N PRO A 783 11.76 22.17 30.71
CA PRO A 783 12.21 21.10 29.82
C PRO A 783 12.76 21.63 28.49
N ARG A 784 13.89 21.04 28.07
CA ARG A 784 14.65 21.39 26.86
C ARG A 784 14.60 20.22 25.85
N PRO A 785 13.56 20.10 25.02
CA PRO A 785 13.38 18.94 24.13
C PRO A 785 14.44 18.85 23.03
N LEU A 786 15.07 19.97 22.65
CA LEU A 786 16.10 20.02 21.60
C LEU A 786 17.53 19.82 22.13
N ASN A 787 17.72 19.58 23.42
CA ASN A 787 19.05 19.47 24.04
C ASN A 787 19.94 18.42 23.35
N MET A 788 19.38 17.27 22.95
CA MET A 788 20.09 16.21 22.24
C MET A 788 20.45 16.61 20.80
N ILE A 789 19.60 17.40 20.14
CA ILE A 789 19.85 17.90 18.78
C ILE A 789 20.94 18.96 18.79
N ILE A 790 20.89 19.91 19.73
CA ILE A 790 21.89 20.99 19.86
C ILE A 790 23.26 20.41 20.24
N ARG A 791 23.32 19.45 21.17
CA ARG A 791 24.54 18.68 21.47
C ARG A 791 25.00 17.84 20.28
N GLY A 792 24.07 17.23 19.55
CA GLY A 792 24.35 16.43 18.36
C GLY A 792 25.02 17.25 17.26
N ILE A 793 24.47 18.43 16.95
CA ILE A 793 25.04 19.36 15.97
C ILE A 793 26.40 19.87 16.44
N GLY A 794 26.52 20.36 17.69
CA GLY A 794 27.81 20.80 18.23
C GLY A 794 28.88 19.70 18.23
N GLY A 795 28.49 18.46 18.57
CA GLY A 795 29.35 17.28 18.51
C GLY A 795 29.72 16.85 17.08
N LEU A 796 28.81 16.97 16.11
CA LEU A 796 29.09 16.71 14.70
C LEU A 796 30.06 17.75 14.13
N ILE A 797 29.87 19.05 14.43
CA ILE A 797 30.81 20.11 14.02
C ILE A 797 32.20 19.85 14.63
N ALA A 798 32.26 19.44 15.91
CA ALA A 798 33.51 19.05 16.55
C ALA A 798 34.17 17.84 15.86
N LEU A 799 33.42 16.80 15.52
CA LEU A 799 33.91 15.58 14.87
C LEU A 799 34.38 15.88 13.43
N SER A 800 33.64 16.69 12.66
CA SER A 800 34.09 17.22 11.37
C SER A 800 35.39 18.01 11.51
N ASN A 801 35.52 18.84 12.55
CA ASN A 801 36.76 19.57 12.80
C ASN A 801 37.94 18.63 13.12
N TYR A 802 37.72 17.45 13.72
CA TYR A 802 38.82 16.49 13.91
C TYR A 802 39.44 16.10 12.58
N GLY A 803 38.62 15.88 11.54
CA GLY A 803 39.09 15.60 10.18
C GLY A 803 40.01 16.69 9.63
N PHE A 804 39.65 17.96 9.81
CA PHE A 804 40.51 19.10 9.41
C PHE A 804 41.75 19.21 10.29
N LEU A 805 41.64 19.04 11.61
CA LEU A 805 42.78 19.03 12.54
C LEU A 805 43.78 17.88 12.25
N PHE A 806 43.36 16.77 11.63
CA PHE A 806 44.31 15.73 11.17
C PHE A 806 45.19 16.18 9.99
N SER A 807 44.76 17.18 9.23
CA SER A 807 45.49 17.75 8.07
C SER A 807 46.27 19.03 8.38
N GLU A 808 46.07 19.58 9.58
CA GLU A 808 46.70 20.79 10.10
C GLU A 808 48.12 20.54 10.63
N SER A 809 48.84 21.60 11.00
CA SER A 809 50.15 21.45 11.65
C SER A 809 50.04 20.70 12.98
N ASP A 810 51.06 19.92 13.36
CA ASP A 810 51.03 19.15 14.62
C ASP A 810 50.78 20.05 15.85
N LEU A 811 51.21 21.32 15.81
CA LEU A 811 50.97 22.31 16.87
C LEU A 811 49.51 22.78 16.90
N THR A 812 48.93 23.18 15.76
CA THR A 812 47.51 23.61 15.69
C THR A 812 46.55 22.45 16.00
N ALA A 813 46.88 21.24 15.52
CA ALA A 813 46.20 20.00 15.90
C ALA A 813 46.25 19.75 17.41
N THR A 814 47.43 19.85 18.03
CA THR A 814 47.61 19.65 19.49
C THR A 814 46.77 20.62 20.31
N PHE A 815 46.74 21.92 19.97
CA PHE A 815 45.89 22.89 20.66
C PHE A 815 44.40 22.64 20.42
N GLY A 816 43.99 22.32 19.20
CA GLY A 816 42.60 21.98 18.87
C GLY A 816 42.10 20.78 19.69
N PHE A 817 42.83 19.66 19.68
CA PHE A 817 42.46 18.48 20.45
C PHE A 817 42.54 18.70 21.97
N LEU A 818 43.44 19.56 22.46
CA LEU A 818 43.46 19.96 23.88
C LEU A 818 42.20 20.72 24.29
N ILE A 819 41.77 21.71 23.49
CA ILE A 819 40.54 22.47 23.74
C ILE A 819 39.32 21.52 23.74
N TYR A 820 39.25 20.59 22.78
CA TYR A 820 38.17 19.60 22.76
C TYR A 820 38.22 18.60 23.93
N ALA A 821 39.40 18.15 24.36
CA ALA A 821 39.53 17.28 25.52
C ALA A 821 39.04 18.00 26.80
N LEU A 822 39.43 19.27 27.00
CA LEU A 822 38.95 20.09 28.12
C LEU A 822 37.45 20.36 28.04
N LEU A 823 36.91 20.60 26.84
CA LEU A 823 35.48 20.79 26.60
C LEU A 823 34.68 19.53 26.97
N TRP A 824 35.06 18.35 26.46
CA TRP A 824 34.36 17.09 26.76
C TRP A 824 34.52 16.66 28.22
N LEU A 825 35.66 16.94 28.85
CA LEU A 825 35.83 16.75 30.29
C LEU A 825 34.85 17.64 31.08
N THR A 826 34.78 18.93 30.75
CA THR A 826 33.87 19.89 31.40
C THR A 826 32.40 19.49 31.21
N VAL A 827 32.01 19.15 29.98
CA VAL A 827 30.65 18.69 29.62
C VAL A 827 30.28 17.40 30.37
N SER A 828 31.14 16.38 30.35
CA SER A 828 30.84 15.09 31.02
C SER A 828 30.74 15.20 32.55
N LEU A 829 31.57 16.06 33.17
CA LEU A 829 31.52 16.34 34.61
C LEU A 829 30.28 17.16 35.00
N LEU A 830 29.94 18.21 34.25
CA LEU A 830 28.74 19.03 34.50
C LEU A 830 27.45 18.21 34.38
N TYR A 831 27.32 17.40 33.33
CA TYR A 831 26.16 16.53 33.12
C TYR A 831 26.16 15.26 33.99
N LYS A 832 27.26 14.97 34.70
CA LYS A 832 27.47 13.75 35.51
C LYS A 832 27.14 12.45 34.77
N ASN A 833 27.34 12.42 33.44
CA ASN A 833 26.90 11.33 32.59
C ASN A 833 28.10 10.50 32.06
N PRO A 834 28.24 9.21 32.47
CA PRO A 834 29.33 8.35 32.01
C PRO A 834 29.41 8.15 30.49
N THR A 835 28.32 8.35 29.73
CA THR A 835 28.35 8.15 28.27
C THR A 835 29.00 9.30 27.54
N LEU A 836 28.86 10.54 28.02
CA LEU A 836 29.54 11.71 27.43
C LEU A 836 31.06 11.65 27.65
N PHE A 837 31.51 10.91 28.68
CA PHE A 837 32.91 10.69 28.95
C PHE A 837 33.61 9.83 27.86
N TYR A 838 32.87 9.08 27.03
CA TYR A 838 33.48 8.40 25.87
C TYR A 838 34.16 9.39 24.92
N ALA A 839 33.58 10.57 24.68
CA ALA A 839 34.16 11.61 23.83
C ALA A 839 35.49 12.15 24.37
N PHE A 840 35.61 12.27 25.70
CA PHE A 840 36.88 12.57 26.37
C PHE A 840 37.89 11.42 26.19
N THR A 841 37.49 10.17 26.44
CA THR A 841 38.39 9.01 26.27
C THR A 841 38.80 8.73 24.82
N LEU A 842 38.08 9.29 23.83
CA LEU A 842 38.44 9.21 22.41
C LEU A 842 39.35 10.36 21.98
N THR A 843 39.14 11.57 22.52
CA THR A 843 39.97 12.74 22.18
C THR A 843 41.36 12.71 22.82
N VAL A 844 41.49 12.24 24.06
CA VAL A 844 42.79 12.17 24.76
C VAL A 844 43.82 11.32 24.01
N PRO A 845 43.52 10.11 23.50
CA PRO A 845 44.44 9.37 22.64
C PRO A 845 44.88 10.14 21.40
N ILE A 846 43.95 10.82 20.71
CA ILE A 846 44.28 11.61 19.50
C ILE A 846 45.18 12.79 19.84
N PHE A 847 44.88 13.51 20.92
CA PHE A 847 45.74 14.55 21.48
C PHE A 847 47.16 14.00 21.78
N VAL A 848 47.27 12.82 22.40
CA VAL A 848 48.57 12.19 22.69
C VAL A 848 49.31 11.77 21.42
N ILE A 849 48.63 11.30 20.36
CA ILE A 849 49.25 11.01 19.05
C ILE A 849 49.93 12.27 18.50
N PHE A 850 49.23 13.40 18.45
CA PHE A 850 49.78 14.66 17.94
C PHE A 850 50.86 15.25 18.83
N LEU A 851 50.69 15.16 20.16
CA LEU A 851 51.70 15.57 21.13
C LEU A 851 53.02 14.80 20.93
N PHE A 852 52.97 13.47 20.79
CA PHE A 852 54.17 12.64 20.58
C PHE A 852 54.77 12.80 19.18
N ARG A 853 53.96 13.06 18.14
CA ARG A 853 54.44 13.45 16.80
C ARG A 853 55.23 14.76 16.84
N ASN A 854 54.74 15.76 17.58
CA ASN A 854 55.46 17.02 17.79
C ASN A 854 56.80 16.84 18.53
N PHE A 855 57.00 15.72 19.24
CA PHE A 855 58.28 15.30 19.82
C PHE A 855 59.08 14.29 18.96
N GLY A 856 58.65 14.03 17.71
CA GLY A 856 59.36 13.19 16.74
C GLY A 856 59.09 11.67 16.82
N PHE A 857 58.14 11.22 17.64
CA PHE A 857 57.80 9.79 17.73
C PHE A 857 56.79 9.37 16.66
N THR A 858 57.21 8.48 15.75
CA THR A 858 56.39 8.01 14.60
C THR A 858 55.49 6.81 14.91
N LYS A 859 55.93 5.88 15.77
CA LYS A 859 55.16 4.67 16.13
C LYS A 859 54.11 4.95 17.22
N TRP A 860 53.05 5.65 16.82
CA TRP A 860 51.96 6.10 17.71
C TRP A 860 51.17 4.95 18.40
N ILE A 861 51.23 3.72 17.91
CA ILE A 861 50.57 2.56 18.52
C ILE A 861 51.05 2.25 19.95
N HIS A 862 52.30 2.55 20.29
CA HIS A 862 52.85 2.27 21.62
C HIS A 862 52.31 3.21 22.73
N PRO A 863 52.33 4.55 22.59
CA PRO A 863 51.69 5.42 23.59
C PRO A 863 50.17 5.20 23.64
N VAL A 864 49.52 4.85 22.54
CA VAL A 864 48.07 4.60 22.50
C VAL A 864 47.68 3.29 23.19
N ILE A 865 48.40 2.17 23.00
CA ILE A 865 48.12 0.94 23.78
C ILE A 865 48.40 1.11 25.28
N LEU A 866 49.35 1.98 25.66
CA LEU A 866 49.59 2.34 27.06
C LEU A 866 48.38 3.06 27.66
N ILE A 867 47.75 3.99 26.92
CA ILE A 867 46.49 4.62 27.35
C ILE A 867 45.37 3.58 27.47
N ALA A 868 45.29 2.60 26.56
CA ALA A 868 44.32 1.50 26.62
C ALA A 868 44.43 0.74 27.96
N LEU A 869 45.66 0.40 28.34
CA LEU A 869 45.99 -0.29 29.58
C LEU A 869 45.66 0.58 30.79
N VAL A 870 45.99 1.87 30.77
CA VAL A 870 45.65 2.82 31.86
C VAL A 870 44.14 2.95 32.03
N TYR A 871 43.37 3.10 30.94
CA TYR A 871 41.90 3.13 31.02
C TYR A 871 41.33 1.83 31.58
N TYR A 872 41.81 0.68 31.10
CA TYR A 872 41.37 -0.62 31.62
C TYR A 872 41.71 -0.77 33.11
N ALA A 873 42.92 -0.40 33.53
CA ALA A 873 43.38 -0.50 34.91
C ALA A 873 42.59 0.42 35.87
N ILE A 874 42.35 1.69 35.50
CA ILE A 874 41.55 2.62 36.29
C ILE A 874 40.10 2.13 36.39
N GLY A 875 39.50 1.71 35.26
CA GLY A 875 38.14 1.19 35.27
C GLY A 875 38.02 -0.12 36.08
N PHE A 876 39.00 -1.01 36.02
CA PHE A 876 39.06 -2.24 36.82
C PHE A 876 39.17 -1.93 38.33
N ALA A 877 39.98 -0.92 38.70
CA ALA A 877 40.06 -0.44 40.08
C ALA A 877 38.76 0.24 40.56
N LEU A 878 38.09 1.02 39.71
CA LEU A 878 36.78 1.60 40.05
C LEU A 878 35.71 0.52 40.23
N ARG A 879 35.73 -0.52 39.38
CA ARG A 879 34.85 -1.70 39.48
C ARG A 879 35.07 -2.44 40.80
N SER A 880 36.31 -2.63 41.25
CA SER A 880 36.61 -3.31 42.53
C SER A 880 36.27 -2.45 43.75
N LEU A 881 36.41 -1.12 43.66
CA LEU A 881 36.04 -0.17 44.71
C LEU A 881 34.52 0.08 44.81
N ASN A 882 33.73 -0.36 43.83
CA ASN A 882 32.26 -0.25 43.80
C ASN A 882 31.74 1.21 43.90
N ARG A 883 32.58 2.19 43.51
CA ARG A 883 32.27 3.64 43.51
C ARG A 883 32.12 4.14 42.08
N PHE A 884 31.25 5.14 41.87
CA PHE A 884 30.96 5.75 40.56
C PHE A 884 30.41 4.79 39.50
N LYS A 885 29.26 4.16 39.80
CA LYS A 885 28.52 3.28 38.86
C LYS A 885 28.44 3.86 37.44
N GLY A 886 28.93 3.11 36.46
CA GLY A 886 28.91 3.46 35.05
C GLY A 886 30.23 4.02 34.55
N TRP A 887 30.93 4.84 35.35
CA TRP A 887 32.24 5.41 34.98
C TRP A 887 33.33 4.33 34.91
N ASP A 888 33.24 3.33 35.78
CA ASP A 888 34.02 2.10 35.72
C ASP A 888 33.83 1.42 34.35
N SER A 889 32.58 1.20 33.93
CA SER A 889 32.26 0.52 32.68
C SER A 889 32.71 1.30 31.45
N THR A 890 32.57 2.63 31.44
CA THR A 890 33.07 3.49 30.36
C THR A 890 34.57 3.32 30.17
N LEU A 891 35.36 3.42 31.25
CA LEU A 891 36.82 3.29 31.17
C LEU A 891 37.27 1.87 30.75
N LEU A 892 36.60 0.84 31.25
CA LEU A 892 36.87 -0.56 30.87
C LEU A 892 36.57 -0.82 29.38
N TYR A 893 35.45 -0.32 28.85
CA TYR A 893 35.11 -0.48 27.44
C TYR A 893 35.95 0.43 26.52
N SER A 894 36.30 1.65 26.95
CA SER A 894 37.27 2.49 26.22
C SER A 894 38.64 1.82 26.14
N GLY A 895 39.13 1.21 27.22
CA GLY A 895 40.39 0.46 27.21
C GLY A 895 40.37 -0.75 26.27
N LEU A 896 39.33 -1.59 26.35
CA LEU A 896 39.19 -2.77 25.47
C LEU A 896 38.98 -2.40 23.99
N GLY A 897 38.14 -1.41 23.72
CA GLY A 897 37.83 -0.95 22.35
C GLY A 897 39.03 -0.28 21.69
N LEU A 898 39.78 0.54 22.43
CA LEU A 898 41.00 1.18 21.95
C LEU A 898 42.12 0.15 21.73
N GLY A 899 42.21 -0.90 22.55
CA GLY A 899 43.09 -2.05 22.30
C GLY A 899 42.76 -2.78 20.99
N VAL A 900 41.47 -2.98 20.67
CA VAL A 900 41.04 -3.56 19.39
C VAL A 900 41.37 -2.63 18.22
N PHE A 901 41.15 -1.32 18.36
CA PHE A 901 41.49 -0.35 17.32
C PHE A 901 42.99 -0.35 17.00
N VAL A 902 43.85 -0.33 18.02
CA VAL A 902 45.31 -0.47 17.84
C VAL A 902 45.66 -1.81 17.18
N SER A 903 44.98 -2.90 17.53
CA SER A 903 45.21 -4.21 16.93
C SER A 903 44.89 -4.23 15.43
N ILE A 904 43.80 -3.57 15.01
CA ILE A 904 43.42 -3.44 13.60
C ILE A 904 44.39 -2.54 12.82
N ALA A 905 44.93 -1.50 13.45
CA ALA A 905 45.93 -0.61 12.85
C ALA A 905 47.34 -1.25 12.75
N SER A 906 47.64 -2.28 13.56
CA SER A 906 48.98 -2.85 13.68
C SER A 906 49.52 -3.47 12.37
N PRO A 907 48.76 -4.29 11.60
CA PRO A 907 49.20 -4.79 10.29
C PRO A 907 49.53 -3.71 9.26
N LEU A 908 48.92 -2.52 9.36
CA LEU A 908 49.11 -1.42 8.41
C LEU A 908 50.39 -0.63 8.68
N ILE A 909 50.90 -0.68 9.90
CA ILE A 909 52.14 -0.01 10.33
C ILE A 909 53.34 -0.94 10.14
N GLY A 910 53.12 -2.25 10.24
CA GLY A 910 54.10 -3.28 9.95
C GLY A 910 55.23 -3.40 10.98
N GLY A 911 56.07 -4.41 10.78
CA GLY A 911 57.20 -4.75 11.63
C GLY A 911 56.85 -5.62 12.84
N VAL A 912 57.86 -6.36 13.32
CA VAL A 912 57.71 -7.36 14.39
C VAL A 912 57.19 -6.76 15.71
N ASP A 913 57.49 -5.50 16.00
CA ASP A 913 57.02 -4.81 17.21
C ASP A 913 55.54 -4.40 17.15
N ALA A 914 54.91 -4.39 15.97
CA ALA A 914 53.46 -4.21 15.83
C ALA A 914 52.66 -5.41 16.38
N ALA A 915 53.28 -6.59 16.53
CA ALA A 915 52.64 -7.73 17.21
C ALA A 915 52.45 -7.49 18.72
N ILE A 916 53.27 -6.63 19.35
CA ILE A 916 53.26 -6.40 20.80
C ILE A 916 51.97 -5.70 21.26
N PRO A 917 51.51 -4.58 20.66
CA PRO A 917 50.22 -3.98 21.01
C PRO A 917 49.02 -4.93 20.81
N VAL A 918 49.04 -5.77 19.77
CA VAL A 918 47.99 -6.77 19.51
C VAL A 918 47.95 -7.81 20.63
N ALA A 919 49.11 -8.31 21.07
CA ALA A 919 49.22 -9.23 22.19
C ALA A 919 48.76 -8.58 23.51
N VAL A 920 49.10 -7.31 23.76
CA VAL A 920 48.60 -6.57 24.93
C VAL A 920 47.07 -6.46 24.87
N ALA A 921 46.48 -6.09 23.72
CA ALA A 921 45.02 -6.07 23.58
C ALA A 921 44.38 -7.46 23.79
N ALA A 922 45.01 -8.54 23.31
CA ALA A 922 44.57 -9.91 23.54
C ALA A 922 44.60 -10.29 25.05
N THR A 923 45.64 -9.86 25.78
CA THR A 923 45.69 -10.06 27.25
C THR A 923 44.60 -9.28 27.98
N LEU A 924 44.28 -8.04 27.59
CA LEU A 924 43.18 -7.27 28.19
C LEU A 924 41.83 -7.99 28.03
N TRP A 925 41.55 -8.53 26.82
CA TRP A 925 40.35 -9.35 26.59
C TRP A 925 40.35 -10.66 27.38
N ALA A 926 41.50 -11.32 27.50
CA ALA A 926 41.63 -12.53 28.32
C ALA A 926 41.37 -12.23 29.82
N VAL A 927 41.93 -11.15 30.36
CA VAL A 927 41.72 -10.71 31.76
C VAL A 927 40.25 -10.39 32.01
N GLU A 928 39.57 -9.68 31.09
CA GLU A 928 38.14 -9.40 31.21
C GLU A 928 37.30 -10.71 31.14
N ALA A 929 37.68 -11.67 30.30
CA ALA A 929 37.03 -12.97 30.20
C ALA A 929 37.14 -13.80 31.48
N PHE A 930 38.33 -13.84 32.10
CA PHE A 930 38.53 -14.46 33.40
C PHE A 930 37.78 -13.72 34.52
N SER A 931 37.85 -12.38 34.55
CA SER A 931 37.16 -11.54 35.55
C SER A 931 35.65 -11.75 35.54
N LYS A 932 35.02 -11.76 34.36
CA LYS A 932 33.58 -12.01 34.18
C LYS A 932 33.19 -13.49 34.15
N LYS A 933 34.16 -14.42 34.26
CA LYS A 933 33.97 -15.88 34.13
C LYS A 933 33.18 -16.28 32.88
N ASN A 934 33.34 -15.54 31.78
CA ASN A 934 32.52 -15.69 30.58
C ASN A 934 33.38 -16.14 29.38
N ALA A 935 33.21 -17.40 28.98
CA ALA A 935 33.91 -18.00 27.85
C ALA A 935 33.71 -17.25 26.52
N TRP A 936 32.59 -16.52 26.34
CA TRP A 936 32.37 -15.73 25.13
C TRP A 936 33.36 -14.57 24.95
N LEU A 937 33.84 -13.98 26.05
CA LEU A 937 34.83 -12.90 26.02
C LEU A 937 36.25 -13.41 25.70
N ALA A 938 36.47 -14.73 25.73
CA ALA A 938 37.73 -15.34 25.31
C ALA A 938 37.84 -15.51 23.78
N PHE A 939 36.73 -15.44 23.02
CA PHE A 939 36.79 -15.52 21.55
C PHE A 939 37.51 -14.30 20.93
N PRO A 940 37.25 -13.04 21.33
CA PRO A 940 38.06 -11.90 20.92
C PRO A 940 39.54 -12.05 21.28
N ALA A 941 39.86 -12.55 22.47
CA ALA A 941 41.25 -12.79 22.88
C ALA A 941 41.95 -13.80 21.95
N ASN A 942 41.31 -14.95 21.67
CA ASN A 942 41.84 -15.96 20.74
C ASN A 942 42.01 -15.39 19.32
N GLY A 943 41.05 -14.59 18.84
CA GLY A 943 41.14 -13.92 17.54
C GLY A 943 42.31 -12.94 17.46
N LEU A 944 42.53 -12.14 18.50
CA LEU A 944 43.65 -11.18 18.57
C LEU A 944 45.00 -11.91 18.72
N TYR A 945 45.11 -12.98 19.49
CA TYR A 945 46.33 -13.80 19.53
C TYR A 945 46.65 -14.44 18.17
N LEU A 946 45.63 -14.98 17.49
CA LEU A 946 45.77 -15.54 16.14
C LEU A 946 46.15 -14.46 15.11
N MET A 947 45.61 -13.24 15.24
CA MET A 947 46.01 -12.09 14.44
C MET A 947 47.48 -11.69 14.69
N SER A 948 47.91 -11.61 15.96
CA SER A 948 49.32 -11.36 16.34
C SER A 948 50.25 -12.43 15.74
N TYR A 949 49.83 -13.70 15.75
CA TYR A 949 50.56 -14.81 15.14
C TYR A 949 50.65 -14.72 13.62
N PHE A 950 49.56 -14.37 12.92
CA PHE A 950 49.60 -14.20 11.45
C PHE A 950 50.36 -12.94 11.00
N ILE A 951 50.37 -11.86 11.79
CA ILE A 951 51.26 -10.70 11.56
C ILE A 951 52.73 -11.18 11.58
N LEU A 952 53.11 -11.97 12.59
CA LEU A 952 54.45 -12.55 12.67
C LEU A 952 54.77 -13.47 11.48
N LEU A 953 53.86 -14.37 11.07
CA LEU A 953 54.09 -15.25 9.91
C LEU A 953 54.24 -14.47 8.59
N ASN A 954 53.51 -13.37 8.41
CA ASN A 954 53.58 -12.54 7.22
C ASN A 954 54.89 -11.72 7.17
N GLU A 955 55.25 -11.05 8.26
CA GLU A 955 56.51 -10.31 8.39
C GLU A 955 57.76 -11.22 8.26
N LEU A 956 57.62 -12.51 8.56
CA LEU A 956 58.66 -13.53 8.39
C LEU A 956 58.67 -14.22 7.02
N ASN A 957 57.82 -13.80 6.05
CA ASN A 957 57.82 -14.24 4.65
C ASN A 957 57.77 -15.77 4.42
N VAL A 958 56.86 -16.46 5.11
CA VAL A 958 56.75 -17.93 5.04
C VAL A 958 55.96 -18.40 3.79
N GLN A 959 56.57 -19.26 2.97
CA GLN A 959 55.90 -19.90 1.82
C GLN A 959 55.06 -21.12 2.24
N GLU A 960 54.05 -21.47 1.44
CA GLU A 960 53.10 -22.58 1.67
C GLU A 960 52.30 -22.47 2.99
N ILE A 961 51.48 -21.42 3.08
CA ILE A 961 50.62 -21.06 4.22
C ILE A 961 49.77 -22.25 4.74
N GLN A 962 49.40 -23.20 3.87
CA GLN A 962 48.63 -24.40 4.24
C GLN A 962 49.33 -25.24 5.32
N PHE A 963 50.66 -25.37 5.31
CA PHE A 963 51.37 -26.17 6.32
C PHE A 963 51.36 -25.51 7.71
N PHE A 964 51.43 -24.18 7.76
CA PHE A 964 51.42 -23.43 9.02
C PHE A 964 49.99 -23.19 9.56
N SER A 965 48.96 -23.34 8.72
CA SER A 965 47.55 -23.27 9.16
C SER A 965 47.08 -24.54 9.90
N ILE A 966 47.71 -25.71 9.66
CA ILE A 966 47.36 -26.99 10.32
C ILE A 966 47.45 -26.88 11.85
N GLY A 967 48.51 -26.26 12.38
CA GLY A 967 48.68 -26.08 13.83
C GLY A 967 47.58 -25.22 14.47
N ALA A 968 47.21 -24.11 13.81
CA ALA A 968 46.13 -23.25 14.24
C ALA A 968 44.76 -23.95 14.15
N ALA A 969 44.50 -24.70 13.07
CA ALA A 969 43.31 -25.50 12.90
C ALA A 969 43.18 -26.57 13.99
N LEU A 970 44.29 -27.24 14.36
CA LEU A 970 44.33 -28.28 15.38
C LEU A 970 44.05 -27.73 16.79
N ILE A 971 44.62 -26.56 17.15
CA ILE A 971 44.25 -25.85 18.38
C ILE A 971 42.74 -25.50 18.38
N GLY A 972 42.20 -25.08 17.23
CA GLY A 972 40.76 -24.89 17.04
C GLY A 972 39.93 -26.15 17.25
N LEU A 973 40.40 -27.33 16.82
CA LEU A 973 39.75 -28.63 17.06
C LEU A 973 39.81 -29.06 18.54
N ILE A 974 40.91 -28.76 19.25
CA ILE A 974 41.02 -29.00 20.69
C ILE A 974 40.03 -28.09 21.44
N GLN A 975 39.94 -26.81 21.07
CA GLN A 975 38.96 -25.89 21.66
C GLN A 975 37.51 -26.29 21.31
N HIS A 976 37.25 -26.77 20.09
CA HIS A 976 35.96 -27.38 19.72
C HIS A 976 35.61 -28.56 20.64
N TYR A 977 36.54 -29.47 20.88
CA TYR A 977 36.36 -30.62 21.77
C TYR A 977 36.07 -30.19 23.22
N LEU A 978 36.85 -29.25 23.77
CA LEU A 978 36.65 -28.73 25.12
C LEU A 978 35.31 -28.00 25.28
N LEU A 979 34.89 -27.21 24.30
CA LEU A 979 33.59 -26.50 24.30
C LEU A 979 32.40 -27.46 24.11
N THR A 980 32.60 -28.55 23.36
CA THR A 980 31.62 -29.63 23.25
C THR A 980 31.45 -30.35 24.60
N ARG A 981 32.57 -30.63 25.30
CA ARG A 981 32.56 -31.20 26.65
C ARG A 981 31.96 -30.27 27.71
N SER A 982 32.10 -28.95 27.56
CA SER A 982 31.43 -27.96 28.42
C SER A 982 29.97 -27.65 28.01
N ASN A 983 29.40 -28.44 27.11
CA ASN A 983 28.01 -28.35 26.62
C ASN A 983 27.67 -27.01 25.91
N SER A 984 28.68 -26.24 25.52
CA SER A 984 28.52 -24.96 24.80
C SER A 984 28.32 -25.21 23.31
N LYS A 985 27.11 -25.65 22.92
CA LYS A 985 26.77 -26.04 21.54
C LYS A 985 27.13 -24.97 20.50
N SER A 986 26.86 -23.69 20.79
CA SER A 986 27.18 -22.57 19.89
C SER A 986 28.67 -22.25 19.84
N GLY A 987 29.38 -22.26 20.99
CA GLY A 987 30.82 -22.03 21.03
C GLY A 987 31.60 -23.14 20.33
N ALA A 988 31.20 -24.39 20.54
CA ALA A 988 31.73 -25.53 19.80
C ALA A 988 31.49 -25.36 18.29
N PHE A 989 30.26 -25.06 17.85
CA PHE A 989 29.97 -24.84 16.43
C PHE A 989 30.88 -23.79 15.79
N VAL A 990 31.06 -22.62 16.44
CA VAL A 990 31.91 -21.53 15.93
C VAL A 990 33.37 -21.95 15.82
N MET A 991 33.95 -22.62 16.83
CA MET A 991 35.35 -23.04 16.77
C MET A 991 35.58 -24.21 15.80
N GLY A 992 34.61 -25.10 15.64
CA GLY A 992 34.64 -26.15 14.62
C GLY A 992 34.61 -25.57 13.21
N MET A 993 33.75 -24.56 12.97
CA MET A 993 33.68 -23.84 11.70
C MET A 993 34.97 -23.05 11.41
N LEU A 994 35.48 -22.28 12.37
CA LEU A 994 36.73 -21.51 12.19
C LEU A 994 37.92 -22.42 11.87
N SER A 995 38.05 -23.53 12.59
CA SER A 995 39.09 -24.56 12.31
C SER A 995 38.97 -25.13 10.89
N GLN A 996 37.75 -25.46 10.44
CA GLN A 996 37.53 -26.00 9.10
C GLN A 996 37.72 -24.98 7.98
N LEU A 997 37.39 -23.71 8.19
CA LEU A 997 37.65 -22.64 7.21
C LEU A 997 39.15 -22.40 7.03
N VAL A 998 39.91 -22.43 8.13
CA VAL A 998 41.38 -22.30 8.12
C VAL A 998 42.08 -23.50 7.45
N LEU A 999 41.45 -24.68 7.41
CA LEU A 999 42.02 -25.91 6.84
C LEU A 999 41.53 -26.21 5.41
N LEU A 1000 40.22 -26.31 5.19
CA LEU A 1000 39.63 -26.67 3.88
C LEU A 1000 39.54 -25.47 2.93
N GLY A 1001 39.36 -24.26 3.49
CA GLY A 1001 39.27 -23.02 2.70
C GLY A 1001 40.59 -22.70 1.99
N THR A 1002 41.73 -22.88 2.66
CA THR A 1002 43.06 -22.73 2.04
C THR A 1002 43.27 -23.72 0.87
N THR A 1003 42.77 -24.94 0.99
CA THR A 1003 42.90 -25.99 -0.03
C THR A 1003 41.98 -25.78 -1.24
N TYR A 1004 40.74 -25.34 -1.03
CA TYR A 1004 39.79 -25.06 -2.11
C TYR A 1004 40.25 -23.93 -3.04
N LEU A 1005 40.84 -22.88 -2.45
CA LEU A 1005 41.43 -21.78 -3.20
C LEU A 1005 42.57 -22.24 -4.11
N GLU A 1006 43.40 -23.19 -3.66
CA GLU A 1006 44.42 -23.79 -4.52
C GLU A 1006 43.85 -24.63 -5.66
N MET A 1007 42.75 -25.35 -5.45
CA MET A 1007 42.08 -26.12 -6.51
C MET A 1007 41.61 -25.24 -7.67
N ILE A 1008 40.97 -24.11 -7.38
CA ILE A 1008 40.53 -23.17 -8.43
C ILE A 1008 41.72 -22.48 -9.08
N ASN A 1009 42.67 -21.98 -8.27
CA ASN A 1009 43.79 -21.20 -8.79
C ASN A 1009 44.76 -22.02 -9.66
N LYS A 1010 44.88 -23.34 -9.41
CA LYS A 1010 45.76 -24.23 -10.19
C LYS A 1010 45.00 -25.05 -11.24
N ASN A 1011 43.67 -25.17 -11.12
CA ASN A 1011 42.77 -25.92 -12.01
C ASN A 1011 43.20 -27.39 -12.27
N GLU A 1012 43.93 -27.97 -11.31
CA GLU A 1012 44.37 -29.36 -11.36
C GLU A 1012 43.44 -30.28 -10.56
N LEU A 1013 43.19 -31.47 -11.10
CA LEU A 1013 42.46 -32.53 -10.41
C LEU A 1013 43.17 -33.07 -9.15
N SER A 1014 44.45 -32.74 -8.96
CA SER A 1014 45.27 -33.07 -7.78
C SER A 1014 44.72 -32.42 -6.50
N TYR A 1015 44.39 -31.13 -6.55
CA TYR A 1015 43.82 -30.39 -5.41
C TYR A 1015 42.35 -30.72 -5.18
N PHE A 1016 41.60 -31.12 -6.22
CA PHE A 1016 40.27 -31.73 -6.05
C PHE A 1016 40.37 -33.03 -5.22
N PHE A 1017 41.39 -33.86 -5.49
CA PHE A 1017 41.64 -35.08 -4.72
C PHE A 1017 42.10 -34.79 -3.28
N LEU A 1018 42.97 -33.80 -3.06
CA LEU A 1018 43.44 -33.43 -1.73
C LEU A 1018 42.34 -32.79 -0.87
N LEU A 1019 41.49 -31.93 -1.47
CA LEU A 1019 40.29 -31.38 -0.87
C LEU A 1019 39.29 -32.48 -0.50
N PHE A 1020 39.09 -33.47 -1.37
CA PHE A 1020 38.23 -34.63 -1.11
C PHE A 1020 38.73 -35.45 0.09
N LEU A 1021 40.05 -35.71 0.17
CA LEU A 1021 40.66 -36.51 1.23
C LEU A 1021 40.66 -35.79 2.59
N GLN A 1022 41.00 -34.50 2.63
CA GLN A 1022 40.88 -33.69 3.86
C GLN A 1022 39.42 -33.58 4.32
N SER A 1023 38.49 -33.38 3.38
CA SER A 1023 37.05 -33.35 3.68
C SER A 1023 36.58 -34.69 4.29
N LEU A 1024 37.04 -35.82 3.76
CA LEU A 1024 36.73 -37.15 4.28
C LEU A 1024 37.27 -37.35 5.71
N ALA A 1025 38.52 -36.94 5.98
CA ALA A 1025 39.13 -37.09 7.31
C ALA A 1025 38.38 -36.29 8.39
N VAL A 1026 38.01 -35.03 8.10
CA VAL A 1026 37.25 -34.21 9.05
C VAL A 1026 35.80 -34.66 9.16
N LEU A 1027 35.19 -35.17 8.09
CA LEU A 1027 33.86 -35.78 8.10
C LEU A 1027 33.81 -37.01 9.04
N ILE A 1028 34.81 -37.88 8.99
CA ILE A 1028 34.93 -39.05 9.89
C ILE A 1028 35.01 -38.59 11.35
N TYR A 1029 35.88 -37.63 11.66
CA TYR A 1029 36.00 -37.06 13.01
C TYR A 1029 34.69 -36.40 13.49
N GLY A 1030 34.01 -35.67 12.60
CA GLY A 1030 32.71 -35.06 12.85
C GLY A 1030 31.60 -36.07 13.11
N LEU A 1031 31.59 -37.21 12.42
CA LEU A 1031 30.66 -38.31 12.65
C LEU A 1031 30.89 -38.97 14.02
N VAL A 1032 32.15 -39.21 14.40
CA VAL A 1032 32.50 -39.79 15.73
C VAL A 1032 32.04 -38.89 16.88
N ILE A 1033 32.27 -37.59 16.78
CA ILE A 1033 31.86 -36.60 17.81
C ILE A 1033 30.37 -36.17 17.66
N ARG A 1034 29.67 -36.64 16.62
CA ARG A 1034 28.28 -36.25 16.28
C ARG A 1034 28.11 -34.72 16.09
N SER A 1035 29.15 -34.06 15.57
CA SER A 1035 29.24 -32.61 15.43
C SER A 1035 28.76 -32.13 14.08
N ARG A 1036 27.68 -31.33 14.06
CA ARG A 1036 27.05 -30.86 12.81
C ARG A 1036 27.92 -29.91 11.98
N SER A 1037 28.76 -29.09 12.59
CA SER A 1037 29.72 -28.25 11.85
C SER A 1037 30.69 -29.14 11.09
N LEU A 1038 31.31 -30.08 11.82
CA LEU A 1038 32.35 -30.94 11.28
C LEU A 1038 31.86 -31.92 10.20
N THR A 1039 30.55 -32.16 10.08
CA THR A 1039 29.98 -32.97 8.98
C THR A 1039 29.43 -32.15 7.82
N PHE A 1040 28.90 -30.93 8.04
CA PHE A 1040 28.22 -30.17 6.99
C PHE A 1040 29.19 -29.52 6.00
N PHE A 1041 30.21 -28.79 6.50
CA PHE A 1041 31.13 -28.05 5.65
C PHE A 1041 31.93 -28.95 4.67
N PRO A 1042 32.45 -30.13 5.07
CA PRO A 1042 33.17 -31.02 4.15
C PRO A 1042 32.32 -31.52 2.98
N ILE A 1043 31.03 -31.77 3.19
CA ILE A 1043 30.11 -32.23 2.13
C ILE A 1043 29.86 -31.11 1.11
N GLY A 1044 29.70 -29.88 1.57
CA GLY A 1044 29.48 -28.72 0.71
C GLY A 1044 30.62 -28.47 -0.28
N PHE A 1045 31.88 -28.59 0.17
CA PHE A 1045 33.05 -28.43 -0.68
C PHE A 1045 33.19 -29.50 -1.77
N VAL A 1046 32.62 -30.71 -1.58
CA VAL A 1046 32.69 -31.81 -2.56
C VAL A 1046 31.61 -31.70 -3.66
N ILE A 1047 30.36 -31.39 -3.30
CA ILE A 1047 29.25 -31.29 -4.28
C ILE A 1047 29.52 -30.22 -5.34
N LEU A 1048 30.11 -29.10 -4.92
CA LEU A 1048 30.42 -27.96 -5.76
C LEU A 1048 31.39 -28.34 -6.91
N GLY A 1049 32.25 -29.34 -6.73
CA GLY A 1049 33.14 -29.84 -7.78
C GLY A 1049 32.48 -30.67 -8.89
N VAL A 1050 31.30 -31.28 -8.65
CA VAL A 1050 30.70 -32.27 -9.57
C VAL A 1050 29.72 -31.64 -10.56
N ILE A 1051 28.93 -30.65 -10.13
CA ILE A 1051 27.86 -30.03 -10.94
C ILE A 1051 28.42 -29.39 -12.22
N THR A 1052 29.65 -28.90 -12.15
CA THR A 1052 30.41 -28.20 -13.20
C THR A 1052 30.66 -29.05 -14.47
N VAL A 1053 30.28 -30.34 -14.49
CA VAL A 1053 30.67 -31.31 -15.55
C VAL A 1053 29.51 -31.79 -16.47
N VAL A 1054 28.23 -31.69 -16.07
CA VAL A 1054 27.14 -32.53 -16.67
C VAL A 1054 26.28 -31.87 -17.78
N TYR A 1055 26.38 -30.55 -17.99
CA TYR A 1055 25.33 -29.70 -18.61
C TYR A 1055 25.23 -29.71 -20.18
N SER A 1056 24.85 -30.80 -20.87
CA SER A 1056 25.17 -30.94 -22.34
C SER A 1056 24.10 -31.00 -23.49
N ALA A 1057 22.97 -31.76 -23.51
CA ALA A 1057 22.27 -32.09 -24.81
C ALA A 1057 20.76 -32.50 -24.77
N LEU A 1058 20.02 -32.39 -25.92
CA LEU A 1058 18.82 -33.16 -26.43
C LEU A 1058 17.86 -32.37 -27.39
N LYS A 1059 17.21 -32.98 -28.43
CA LYS A 1059 16.00 -32.51 -29.23
C LYS A 1059 15.60 -33.42 -30.44
N ASP A 1060 14.31 -33.44 -30.89
CA ASP A 1060 13.82 -33.96 -32.22
C ASP A 1060 12.32 -33.56 -32.58
N VAL A 1061 11.73 -34.00 -33.73
CA VAL A 1061 10.47 -33.52 -34.41
C VAL A 1061 9.21 -34.43 -34.45
N GLY A 1062 9.22 -35.74 -34.19
CA GLY A 1062 8.15 -36.71 -34.55
C GLY A 1062 6.72 -36.59 -33.97
N ALA A 1063 6.27 -35.41 -33.53
CA ALA A 1063 5.11 -35.21 -32.65
C ALA A 1063 3.73 -35.08 -33.34
N ILE A 1064 3.62 -34.62 -34.59
CA ILE A 1064 2.34 -34.15 -35.15
C ILE A 1064 1.32 -35.28 -35.40
N PHE A 1065 1.73 -36.38 -36.05
CA PHE A 1065 0.85 -37.54 -36.26
C PHE A 1065 0.48 -38.24 -34.95
N LEU A 1066 1.40 -38.23 -33.99
CA LEU A 1066 1.20 -38.78 -32.65
C LEU A 1066 0.05 -38.07 -31.93
N ILE A 1067 -0.10 -36.75 -32.08
CA ILE A 1067 -1.17 -35.95 -31.47
C ILE A 1067 -2.57 -36.41 -31.95
N GLY A 1068 -2.77 -36.57 -33.27
CA GLY A 1068 -4.08 -36.95 -33.83
C GLY A 1068 -4.53 -38.35 -33.43
N CYS A 1069 -3.64 -39.35 -33.54
CA CYS A 1069 -3.93 -40.73 -33.14
C CYS A 1069 -4.16 -40.84 -31.62
N THR A 1070 -3.44 -40.06 -30.81
CA THR A 1070 -3.64 -39.98 -29.35
C THR A 1070 -5.05 -39.50 -29.01
N GLY A 1071 -5.61 -38.52 -29.74
CA GLY A 1071 -6.97 -38.03 -29.52
C GLY A 1071 -8.06 -39.09 -29.63
N ILE A 1072 -8.05 -39.87 -30.71
CA ILE A 1072 -9.06 -40.92 -30.95
C ILE A 1072 -8.93 -42.05 -29.92
N LEU A 1073 -7.70 -42.45 -29.58
CA LEU A 1073 -7.46 -43.46 -28.55
C LEU A 1073 -7.96 -43.00 -27.16
N LEU A 1074 -7.76 -41.74 -26.79
CA LEU A 1074 -8.26 -41.19 -25.53
C LEU A 1074 -9.80 -41.18 -25.46
N LEU A 1075 -10.50 -40.86 -26.56
CA LEU A 1075 -11.97 -41.01 -26.62
C LEU A 1075 -12.40 -42.46 -26.39
N GLY A 1076 -11.78 -43.41 -27.09
CA GLY A 1076 -12.08 -44.84 -26.94
C GLY A 1076 -11.85 -45.36 -25.52
N LEU A 1077 -10.73 -44.99 -24.92
CA LEU A 1077 -10.39 -45.34 -23.53
C LEU A 1077 -11.36 -44.72 -22.52
N GLY A 1078 -11.78 -43.47 -22.72
CA GLY A 1078 -12.80 -42.83 -21.89
C GLY A 1078 -14.15 -43.57 -21.91
N ILE A 1079 -14.59 -44.01 -23.10
CA ILE A 1079 -15.84 -44.79 -23.26
C ILE A 1079 -15.70 -46.17 -22.59
N LEU A 1080 -14.57 -46.85 -22.82
CA LEU A 1080 -14.29 -48.17 -22.24
C LEU A 1080 -14.23 -48.10 -20.71
N ALA A 1081 -13.62 -47.06 -20.14
CA ALA A 1081 -13.50 -46.86 -18.70
C ALA A 1081 -14.87 -46.66 -18.03
N VAL A 1082 -15.83 -45.98 -18.67
CA VAL A 1082 -17.22 -45.88 -18.16
C VAL A 1082 -17.90 -47.25 -18.15
N LEU A 1083 -17.79 -48.02 -19.23
CA LEU A 1083 -18.38 -49.37 -19.34
C LEU A 1083 -17.78 -50.34 -18.32
N LEU A 1084 -16.47 -50.24 -18.06
CA LEU A 1084 -15.79 -51.01 -17.02
C LEU A 1084 -16.23 -50.57 -15.61
N ARG A 1085 -16.35 -49.27 -15.34
CA ARG A 1085 -16.87 -48.74 -14.06
C ARG A 1085 -18.28 -49.26 -13.77
N GLU A 1086 -19.17 -49.29 -14.77
CA GLU A 1086 -20.54 -49.81 -14.61
C GLU A 1086 -20.56 -51.33 -14.35
N ARG A 1087 -19.70 -52.11 -15.02
CA ARG A 1087 -19.55 -53.56 -14.76
C ARG A 1087 -18.96 -53.84 -13.38
N ILE A 1088 -17.96 -53.08 -12.95
CA ILE A 1088 -17.32 -53.24 -11.63
C ILE A 1088 -18.30 -52.86 -10.52
N ALA A 1089 -19.11 -51.81 -10.69
CA ALA A 1089 -20.18 -51.47 -9.75
C ALA A 1089 -21.21 -52.60 -9.61
N LYS A 1090 -21.69 -53.16 -10.73
CA LYS A 1090 -22.64 -54.30 -10.74
C LYS A 1090 -22.03 -55.62 -10.22
N LEU A 1091 -20.72 -55.80 -10.34
CA LEU A 1091 -19.99 -56.90 -9.68
C LEU A 1091 -19.85 -56.65 -8.18
N GLY A 1092 -19.65 -55.39 -7.76
CA GLY A 1092 -19.66 -54.98 -6.36
C GLY A 1092 -21.01 -55.24 -5.69
N GLU A 1093 -22.12 -54.81 -6.30
CA GLU A 1093 -23.48 -55.10 -5.81
C GLU A 1093 -23.73 -56.62 -5.70
N LYS A 1094 -23.37 -57.39 -6.73
CA LYS A 1094 -23.48 -58.87 -6.69
C LYS A 1094 -22.57 -59.57 -5.69
N LEU A 1095 -21.53 -58.90 -5.20
CA LEU A 1095 -20.63 -59.42 -4.17
C LEU A 1095 -21.02 -58.92 -2.77
N SER A 1096 -21.71 -57.78 -2.63
CA SER A 1096 -22.30 -57.33 -1.36
C SER A 1096 -23.56 -58.11 -1.00
N ASP A 1097 -24.26 -58.71 -1.96
CA ASP A 1097 -25.35 -59.67 -1.72
C ASP A 1097 -24.83 -61.04 -1.22
N TRP A 1098 -23.50 -61.23 -1.10
CA TRP A 1098 -22.87 -62.34 -0.40
C TRP A 1098 -22.44 -61.89 1.00
N GLU A 1099 -23.40 -61.80 1.93
CA GLU A 1099 -23.11 -61.61 3.36
C GLU A 1099 -22.46 -62.87 3.96
N ALA A 1100 -21.31 -62.67 4.61
CA ALA A 1100 -20.65 -63.60 5.54
C ALA A 1100 -19.83 -62.81 6.57
#